data_AF-A0A955XMM9-F1
#
_entry.id   AF-A0A955XMM9-F1
#
_cell.length_a   1.000
_cell.length_b   1.000
_cell.length_c   1.000
_cell.angle_alpha   90.00
_cell.angle_beta   90.00
_cell.angle_gamma   90.00
#
_symmetry.space_group_name_H-M   'P 1'
#
loop_
_entity.id
_entity.type
_entity.pdbx_description
1 polymer ?
#
loop_
_entity_poly.entity_id
_entity_poly.type
_entity_poly.pdbx_seq_one_letter_code
_entity_poly.pdbx_strand_id
1 'polypeptide(L)'
;TVVRARTLTPDGAEVPVDDAHRGVDDPYAGTPLRGDARQLRLEFQRVEPGAIVDYEVISPRPHPDVVGAWWDAYVLGNADPTVQARYALDLPIDAPRHVRARSMPDPREVVAGDRRVLTWEAADLPAYRPEDAARAEVPAVQAASVASWREVDAWYHALFAPRSRATPTVAARAEALTRGLKDRRARVAAIYGFVEQHVRYLGIEFGIGAYQPRPADGTLAQARGDCKDMTALMVAMLDAVGIEAHPALIRPADQGPFDTQHASPGQFSHVLLYVPDPGGDLWLDATAGLGTLTAVPSVLRGQPALVVNGRGGELRTVPLGDPGAHTMIETVTYDLNATGGGRLRSALALKGDLAGSLRQRLRPLEPAARDLLLRAPGFLLGDERRPAEVTIEGVDDPRAALAVQSWEQSEDLVAVRLDGALVVPFGLSLFTRGPLHVLGAGAHLATPRVFERRLVLRPPPGYTFDWAPVRHRVEQGPVTFTVEEHRAPGQTTVVSRLRINARRGGSDDHDDLMAVAREVRDALEQPLAMRPGPDFDRVALLSAVVEERPGDARLKMLLGRTLLDGGRTHEAVDVLSEAAEAAPEDPAIQSLLITALLRADDVGRAEEPLRRLAAREDAPPEVFRLLAAMLMEDERTGAAVDVLQA
;
A
#
# COMPACT_ATOMS: atom_id res chain seq x y z
N THR A 1 -17.29 -11.41 -37.40
CA THR A 1 -18.60 -11.56 -38.08
C THR A 1 -19.60 -12.14 -37.10
N VAL A 2 -20.71 -11.44 -36.86
CA VAL A 2 -21.84 -12.00 -36.10
C VAL A 2 -22.65 -12.86 -37.07
N VAL A 3 -22.70 -14.17 -36.84
CA VAL A 3 -23.53 -15.09 -37.63
C VAL A 3 -24.98 -14.99 -37.15
N ARG A 4 -25.16 -14.98 -35.83
CA ARG A 4 -26.47 -14.86 -35.18
C ARG A 4 -26.30 -14.23 -33.81
N ALA A 5 -27.26 -13.41 -33.38
CA ALA A 5 -27.36 -12.88 -32.02
C ALA A 5 -28.83 -12.50 -31.76
N ARG A 6 -29.45 -13.12 -30.76
CA ARG A 6 -30.86 -12.92 -30.40
C ARG A 6 -31.15 -13.28 -28.94
N THR A 7 -32.23 -12.74 -28.41
CA THR A 7 -32.86 -13.20 -27.17
C THR A 7 -34.04 -14.09 -27.52
N LEU A 8 -34.15 -15.26 -26.92
CA LEU A 8 -35.33 -16.12 -26.96
C LEU A 8 -36.09 -15.90 -25.65
N THR A 9 -37.28 -15.30 -25.71
CA THR A 9 -38.06 -14.96 -24.50
C THR A 9 -38.90 -16.16 -24.03
N PRO A 10 -39.32 -16.20 -22.75
CA PRO A 10 -40.13 -17.30 -22.20
C PRO A 10 -41.47 -17.51 -22.92
N ASP A 11 -42.02 -16.45 -23.52
CA ASP A 11 -43.25 -16.49 -24.33
C ASP A 11 -43.03 -17.06 -25.76
N GLY A 12 -41.78 -17.44 -26.09
CA GLY A 12 -41.40 -18.03 -27.37
C GLY A 12 -41.04 -17.01 -28.47
N ALA A 13 -41.00 -15.71 -28.17
CA ALA A 13 -40.57 -14.72 -29.15
C ALA A 13 -39.04 -14.73 -29.36
N GLU A 14 -38.63 -14.45 -30.59
CA GLU A 14 -37.22 -14.23 -30.92
C GLU A 14 -36.96 -12.74 -31.16
N VAL A 15 -36.03 -12.18 -30.41
CA VAL A 15 -35.69 -10.75 -30.47
C VAL A 15 -34.26 -10.62 -30.98
N PRO A 16 -34.03 -10.33 -32.27
CA PRO A 16 -32.69 -10.22 -32.81
C PRO A 16 -31.96 -8.99 -32.25
N VAL A 17 -30.64 -9.12 -32.07
CA VAL A 17 -29.76 -7.96 -31.80
C VAL A 17 -29.56 -7.23 -33.12
N ASP A 18 -30.25 -6.11 -33.30
CA ASP A 18 -30.13 -5.24 -34.47
C ASP A 18 -28.81 -4.44 -34.47
N ASP A 19 -28.53 -3.72 -35.56
CA ASP A 19 -27.27 -2.98 -35.71
C ASP A 19 -27.14 -1.78 -34.75
N ALA A 20 -28.24 -1.23 -34.23
CA ALA A 20 -28.18 -0.16 -33.22
C ALA A 20 -27.68 -0.69 -31.86
N HIS A 21 -27.75 -1.99 -31.65
CA HIS A 21 -27.33 -2.71 -30.44
C HIS A 21 -26.03 -3.51 -30.66
N ARG A 22 -25.29 -3.17 -31.73
CA ARG A 22 -23.97 -3.73 -32.04
C ARG A 22 -22.94 -2.61 -32.01
N GLY A 23 -21.88 -2.84 -31.25
CA GLY A 23 -20.78 -1.90 -31.12
C GLY A 23 -19.44 -2.58 -31.38
N VAL A 24 -18.44 -1.76 -31.71
CA VAL A 24 -17.05 -2.19 -31.68
C VAL A 24 -16.28 -1.18 -30.85
N ASP A 25 -15.69 -1.67 -29.77
CA ASP A 25 -14.90 -0.87 -28.83
C ASP A 25 -13.41 -1.02 -29.11
N ASP A 26 -12.67 0.04 -28.83
CA ASP A 26 -11.22 -0.01 -28.73
C ASP A 26 -10.84 -0.48 -27.31
N PRO A 27 -10.31 -1.70 -27.13
CA PRO A 27 -9.92 -2.20 -25.80
C PRO A 27 -8.77 -1.39 -25.19
N TYR A 28 -8.08 -0.56 -25.97
CA TYR A 28 -7.02 0.33 -25.50
C TYR A 28 -7.51 1.74 -25.17
N ALA A 29 -8.82 2.03 -25.30
CA ALA A 29 -9.39 3.32 -24.95
C ALA A 29 -9.03 3.71 -23.51
N GLY A 30 -8.52 4.94 -23.33
CA GLY A 30 -8.07 5.45 -22.02
C GLY A 30 -6.70 4.95 -21.56
N THR A 31 -6.04 4.07 -22.30
CA THR A 31 -4.68 3.59 -22.00
C THR A 31 -3.61 4.30 -22.84
N PRO A 32 -2.31 4.17 -22.51
CA PRO A 32 -1.20 4.60 -23.38
C PRO A 32 -0.94 3.67 -24.59
N LEU A 33 -1.73 2.61 -24.78
CA LEU A 33 -1.57 1.66 -25.89
C LEU A 33 -2.41 2.09 -27.09
N ARG A 34 -1.94 1.79 -28.29
CA ARG A 34 -2.65 1.98 -29.56
C ARG A 34 -2.48 0.72 -30.38
N GLY A 35 -3.57 0.16 -30.91
CA GLY A 35 -3.52 -1.07 -31.69
C GLY A 35 -4.74 -1.29 -32.58
N ASP A 36 -4.70 -2.41 -33.29
CA ASP A 36 -5.76 -2.90 -34.18
C ASP A 36 -6.70 -3.90 -33.50
N ALA A 37 -6.47 -4.23 -32.22
CA ALA A 37 -7.40 -5.00 -31.42
C ALA A 37 -8.77 -4.31 -31.34
N ARG A 38 -9.85 -5.09 -31.41
CA ARG A 38 -11.23 -4.61 -31.38
C ARG A 38 -12.06 -5.53 -30.50
N GLN A 39 -12.93 -4.95 -29.68
CA GLN A 39 -13.87 -5.70 -28.85
C GLN A 39 -15.28 -5.57 -29.43
N LEU A 40 -15.87 -6.69 -29.83
CA LEU A 40 -17.27 -6.72 -30.28
C LEU A 40 -18.20 -6.60 -29.07
N ARG A 41 -19.13 -5.65 -29.12
CA ARG A 41 -20.18 -5.46 -28.13
C ARG A 41 -21.53 -5.85 -28.74
N LEU A 42 -22.28 -6.70 -28.05
CA LEU A 42 -23.64 -7.09 -28.41
C LEU A 42 -24.57 -6.77 -27.23
N GLU A 43 -25.59 -5.95 -27.45
CA GLU A 43 -26.56 -5.56 -26.44
C GLU A 43 -27.88 -6.31 -26.67
N PHE A 44 -28.18 -7.26 -25.77
CA PHE A 44 -29.37 -8.11 -25.91
C PHE A 44 -30.59 -7.42 -25.32
N GLN A 45 -31.65 -7.31 -26.13
CA GLN A 45 -32.92 -6.72 -25.72
C GLN A 45 -33.86 -7.76 -25.10
N ARG A 46 -34.87 -7.29 -24.35
CA ARG A 46 -35.91 -8.13 -23.73
C ARG A 46 -35.36 -9.30 -22.90
N VAL A 47 -34.22 -9.08 -22.22
CA VAL A 47 -33.67 -10.06 -21.28
C VAL A 47 -34.51 -10.03 -20.00
N GLU A 48 -35.31 -11.05 -19.79
CA GLU A 48 -36.19 -11.25 -18.63
C GLU A 48 -35.99 -12.63 -18.01
N PRO A 49 -36.45 -12.90 -16.77
CA PRO A 49 -36.28 -14.21 -16.15
C PRO A 49 -36.81 -15.35 -17.03
N GLY A 50 -35.93 -16.31 -17.34
CA GLY A 50 -36.22 -17.45 -18.23
C GLY A 50 -35.88 -17.22 -19.71
N ALA A 51 -35.43 -16.03 -20.11
CA ALA A 51 -34.95 -15.78 -21.45
C ALA A 51 -33.59 -16.46 -21.71
N ILE A 52 -33.32 -16.81 -22.98
CA ILE A 52 -32.05 -17.38 -23.44
C ILE A 52 -31.34 -16.38 -24.34
N VAL A 53 -30.10 -16.04 -23.98
CA VAL A 53 -29.19 -15.25 -24.82
C VAL A 53 -28.46 -16.20 -25.76
N ASP A 54 -28.65 -16.01 -27.06
CA ASP A 54 -28.28 -16.99 -28.08
C ASP A 54 -27.49 -16.31 -29.22
N TYR A 55 -26.19 -16.63 -29.35
CA TYR A 55 -25.30 -15.98 -30.31
C TYR A 55 -24.23 -16.91 -30.89
N GLU A 56 -23.77 -16.55 -32.09
CA GLU A 56 -22.70 -17.21 -32.83
C GLU A 56 -21.85 -16.14 -33.53
N VAL A 57 -20.54 -16.20 -33.31
CA VAL A 57 -19.57 -15.24 -33.86
C VAL A 57 -18.42 -15.99 -34.50
N ILE A 58 -18.09 -15.61 -35.73
CA ILE A 58 -16.89 -16.06 -36.44
C ILE A 58 -15.88 -14.91 -36.41
N SER A 59 -14.71 -15.14 -35.84
CA SER A 59 -13.61 -14.18 -35.82
C SER A 59 -12.47 -14.67 -36.74
N PRO A 60 -12.45 -14.24 -38.02
CA PRO A 60 -11.39 -14.65 -38.93
C PRO A 60 -10.07 -13.96 -38.55
N ARG A 61 -8.99 -14.73 -38.50
CA ARG A 61 -7.61 -14.22 -38.36
C ARG A 61 -6.80 -14.54 -39.62
N PRO A 62 -7.03 -13.84 -40.75
CA PRO A 62 -6.39 -14.16 -42.04
C PRO A 62 -4.90 -13.84 -42.08
N HIS A 63 -4.43 -13.00 -41.15
CA HIS A 63 -3.02 -12.68 -40.96
C HIS A 63 -2.62 -13.18 -39.58
N PRO A 64 -1.98 -14.36 -39.45
CA PRO A 64 -1.51 -14.83 -38.17
C PRO A 64 -0.41 -13.91 -37.65
N ASP A 65 -0.45 -13.63 -36.35
CA ASP A 65 0.54 -12.81 -35.63
C ASP A 65 1.98 -13.29 -35.84
N VAL A 66 2.15 -14.63 -35.93
CA VAL A 66 3.37 -15.29 -36.36
C VAL A 66 3.12 -15.94 -37.71
N VAL A 67 3.89 -15.56 -38.74
CA VAL A 67 3.80 -16.21 -40.05
C VAL A 67 4.10 -17.71 -39.90
N GLY A 68 3.11 -18.54 -40.23
CA GLY A 68 3.23 -20.00 -40.17
C GLY A 68 3.05 -20.62 -38.79
N ALA A 69 2.70 -19.84 -37.75
CA ALA A 69 2.38 -20.39 -36.44
C ALA A 69 1.08 -19.82 -35.85
N TRP A 70 0.50 -20.55 -34.91
CA TRP A 70 -0.72 -20.20 -34.21
C TRP A 70 -0.67 -20.73 -32.78
N TRP A 71 -1.48 -20.13 -31.91
CA TRP A 71 -1.75 -20.62 -30.58
C TRP A 71 -3.16 -20.22 -30.16
N ASP A 72 -3.70 -20.96 -29.21
CA ASP A 72 -5.02 -20.75 -28.66
C ASP A 72 -5.09 -21.28 -27.23
N ALA A 73 -5.99 -20.71 -26.44
CA ALA A 73 -6.27 -21.15 -25.08
C ALA A 73 -7.75 -20.98 -24.81
N TYR A 74 -8.38 -22.05 -24.34
CA TYR A 74 -9.81 -22.09 -24.08
C TYR A 74 -10.08 -22.70 -22.70
N VAL A 75 -10.76 -21.95 -21.85
CA VAL A 75 -11.28 -22.43 -20.57
C VAL A 75 -12.66 -23.02 -20.81
N LEU A 76 -12.91 -24.23 -20.32
CA LEU A 76 -14.22 -24.85 -20.36
C LEU A 76 -15.00 -24.47 -19.10
N GLY A 77 -16.22 -23.97 -19.28
CA GLY A 77 -17.05 -23.42 -18.21
C GLY A 77 -17.00 -21.90 -18.13
N ASN A 78 -17.75 -21.32 -17.20
CA ASN A 78 -17.76 -19.88 -16.95
C ASN A 78 -18.17 -19.58 -15.48
N ALA A 79 -18.47 -18.31 -15.20
CA ALA A 79 -18.92 -17.87 -13.88
C ALA A 79 -20.33 -18.33 -13.49
N ASP A 80 -21.05 -18.94 -14.45
CA ASP A 80 -22.34 -19.58 -14.26
C ASP A 80 -22.20 -21.12 -14.47
N PRO A 81 -23.15 -21.94 -14.01
CA PRO A 81 -23.14 -23.36 -14.31
C PRO A 81 -23.22 -23.59 -15.82
N THR A 82 -22.35 -24.44 -16.35
CA THR A 82 -22.27 -24.72 -17.79
C THR A 82 -22.78 -26.12 -18.10
N VAL A 83 -23.94 -26.20 -18.75
CA VAL A 83 -24.58 -27.48 -19.14
C VAL A 83 -23.70 -28.25 -20.11
N GLN A 84 -23.14 -27.58 -21.12
CA GLN A 84 -22.28 -28.20 -22.11
C GLN A 84 -21.21 -27.20 -22.60
N ALA A 85 -19.97 -27.65 -22.65
CA ALA A 85 -18.85 -26.93 -23.25
C ALA A 85 -18.13 -27.82 -24.27
N ARG A 86 -17.76 -27.25 -25.41
CA ARG A 86 -17.03 -27.95 -26.47
C ARG A 86 -15.93 -27.06 -27.03
N TYR A 87 -14.72 -27.61 -27.09
CA TYR A 87 -13.59 -27.03 -27.81
C TYR A 87 -13.17 -27.98 -28.93
N ALA A 88 -13.13 -27.48 -30.17
CA ALA A 88 -12.75 -28.24 -31.34
C ALA A 88 -11.61 -27.56 -32.08
N LEU A 89 -10.53 -28.29 -32.30
CA LEU A 89 -9.34 -27.84 -33.02
C LEU A 89 -9.24 -28.62 -34.33
N ASP A 90 -9.48 -27.93 -35.44
CA ASP A 90 -9.48 -28.50 -36.79
C ASP A 90 -8.24 -28.05 -37.59
N LEU A 91 -7.36 -29.01 -37.89
CA LEU A 91 -6.02 -28.77 -38.43
C LEU A 91 -5.74 -29.62 -39.67
N PRO A 92 -4.82 -29.19 -40.56
CA PRO A 92 -4.23 -30.09 -41.54
C PRO A 92 -3.56 -31.28 -40.84
N ILE A 93 -3.62 -32.47 -41.44
CA ILE A 93 -3.20 -33.73 -40.79
C ILE A 93 -1.72 -33.73 -40.33
N ASP A 94 -0.87 -33.02 -41.07
CA ASP A 94 0.58 -32.89 -40.85
C ASP A 94 0.98 -31.58 -40.13
N ALA A 95 0.01 -30.76 -39.71
CA ALA A 95 0.33 -29.52 -39.02
C ALA A 95 0.98 -29.82 -37.66
N PRO A 96 2.13 -29.17 -37.33
CA PRO A 96 2.72 -29.30 -36.01
C PRO A 96 1.74 -28.78 -34.97
N ARG A 97 1.66 -29.51 -33.85
CA ARG A 97 0.79 -29.15 -32.72
C ARG A 97 1.41 -29.62 -31.42
N HIS A 98 1.25 -28.78 -30.41
CA HIS A 98 1.49 -29.09 -29.02
C HIS A 98 0.23 -28.71 -28.25
N VAL A 99 -0.44 -29.70 -27.65
CA VAL A 99 -1.68 -29.49 -26.91
C VAL A 99 -1.47 -29.88 -25.46
N ARG A 100 -1.94 -29.04 -24.55
CA ARG A 100 -2.03 -29.32 -23.12
C ARG A 100 -3.47 -29.16 -22.67
N ALA A 101 -4.08 -30.26 -22.23
CA ALA A 101 -5.40 -30.27 -21.63
C ALA A 101 -5.24 -30.41 -20.11
N ARG A 102 -5.89 -29.52 -19.35
CA ARG A 102 -5.86 -29.48 -17.88
C ARG A 102 -7.22 -29.91 -17.35
N SER A 103 -7.21 -30.82 -16.38
CA SER A 103 -8.45 -31.36 -15.77
C SER A 103 -9.45 -31.86 -16.82
N MET A 104 -8.93 -32.36 -17.94
CA MET A 104 -9.69 -32.83 -19.09
C MET A 104 -9.04 -34.13 -19.61
N PRO A 105 -9.85 -35.08 -20.11
CA PRO A 105 -9.32 -36.27 -20.77
C PRO A 105 -8.65 -35.93 -22.11
N ASP A 106 -8.02 -36.94 -22.70
CA ASP A 106 -7.54 -36.88 -24.08
C ASP A 106 -8.69 -36.55 -25.06
N PRO A 107 -8.41 -35.82 -26.16
CA PRO A 107 -9.44 -35.44 -27.11
C PRO A 107 -10.01 -36.67 -27.83
N ARG A 108 -11.27 -36.55 -28.24
CA ARG A 108 -11.78 -37.36 -29.35
C ARG A 108 -11.13 -36.88 -30.65
N GLU A 109 -10.40 -37.75 -31.31
CA GLU A 109 -9.76 -37.47 -32.60
C GLU A 109 -10.57 -38.07 -33.76
N VAL A 110 -10.83 -37.26 -34.78
CA VAL A 110 -11.43 -37.68 -36.05
C VAL A 110 -10.55 -37.21 -37.19
N VAL A 111 -10.14 -38.13 -38.05
CA VAL A 111 -9.39 -37.83 -39.28
C VAL A 111 -10.32 -38.03 -40.47
N ALA A 112 -10.42 -37.01 -41.32
CA ALA A 112 -11.23 -37.03 -42.53
C ALA A 112 -10.46 -36.35 -43.67
N GLY A 113 -10.01 -37.14 -44.65
CA GLY A 113 -9.17 -36.64 -45.73
C GLY A 113 -7.83 -36.10 -45.23
N ASP A 114 -7.52 -34.85 -45.55
CA ASP A 114 -6.32 -34.11 -45.15
C ASP A 114 -6.50 -33.32 -43.84
N ARG A 115 -7.63 -33.50 -43.15
CA ARG A 115 -7.98 -32.80 -41.91
C ARG A 115 -7.99 -33.74 -40.70
N ARG A 116 -7.60 -33.19 -39.56
CA ARG A 116 -7.68 -33.80 -38.24
C ARG A 116 -8.43 -32.86 -37.30
N VAL A 117 -9.51 -33.35 -36.72
CA VAL A 117 -10.30 -32.63 -35.73
C VAL A 117 -10.10 -33.26 -34.36
N LEU A 118 -9.60 -32.48 -33.40
CA LEU A 118 -9.50 -32.85 -32.00
C LEU A 118 -10.62 -32.16 -31.23
N THR A 119 -11.43 -32.92 -30.50
CA THR A 119 -12.58 -32.39 -29.75
C THR A 119 -12.47 -32.74 -28.27
N TRP A 120 -12.58 -31.72 -27.42
CA TRP A 120 -12.81 -31.84 -25.99
C TRP A 120 -14.23 -31.40 -25.66
N GLU A 121 -14.93 -32.20 -24.88
CA GLU A 121 -16.31 -31.94 -24.44
C GLU A 121 -16.41 -32.19 -22.94
N ALA A 122 -17.17 -31.34 -22.28
CA ALA A 122 -17.54 -31.47 -20.87
C ALA A 122 -19.01 -31.08 -20.68
N ALA A 123 -19.67 -31.74 -19.74
CA ALA A 123 -21.06 -31.50 -19.39
C ALA A 123 -21.20 -31.27 -17.88
N ASP A 124 -22.27 -30.57 -17.49
CA ASP A 124 -22.64 -30.30 -16.09
C ASP A 124 -21.47 -29.71 -15.27
N LEU A 125 -20.73 -28.77 -15.87
CA LEU A 125 -19.64 -28.08 -15.21
C LEU A 125 -20.18 -27.09 -14.16
N PRO A 126 -19.63 -27.09 -12.93
CA PRO A 126 -20.00 -26.09 -11.94
C PRO A 126 -19.57 -24.69 -12.38
N ALA A 127 -20.27 -23.67 -11.88
CA ALA A 127 -19.79 -22.31 -11.93
C ALA A 127 -18.43 -22.20 -11.23
N TYR A 128 -17.49 -21.44 -11.81
CA TYR A 128 -16.22 -21.15 -11.17
C TYR A 128 -16.08 -19.65 -10.88
N ARG A 129 -15.21 -19.30 -9.94
CA ARG A 129 -14.88 -17.90 -9.69
C ARG A 129 -13.77 -17.47 -10.66
N PRO A 130 -13.77 -16.25 -11.22
CA PRO A 130 -12.72 -15.80 -12.14
C PRO A 130 -11.29 -16.02 -11.60
N GLU A 131 -11.09 -15.92 -10.29
CA GLU A 131 -9.83 -16.22 -9.62
C GLU A 131 -9.38 -17.69 -9.73
N ASP A 132 -10.31 -18.66 -9.78
CA ASP A 132 -9.99 -20.08 -9.96
C ASP A 132 -9.44 -20.31 -11.38
N ALA A 133 -10.04 -19.64 -12.37
CA ALA A 133 -9.53 -19.64 -13.74
C ALA A 133 -8.17 -18.95 -13.84
N ALA A 134 -8.00 -17.82 -13.15
CA ALA A 134 -6.72 -17.13 -13.06
C ALA A 134 -5.64 -17.96 -12.35
N ARG A 135 -6.00 -18.92 -11.48
CA ARG A 135 -5.06 -19.89 -10.87
C ARG A 135 -4.86 -21.15 -11.71
N ALA A 136 -5.54 -21.25 -12.85
CA ALA A 136 -5.62 -22.44 -13.69
C ALA A 136 -6.06 -23.69 -12.92
N GLU A 137 -7.07 -23.54 -12.06
CA GLU A 137 -7.70 -24.61 -11.28
C GLU A 137 -8.97 -25.15 -11.96
N VAL A 138 -9.29 -24.63 -13.15
CA VAL A 138 -10.47 -24.98 -13.94
C VAL A 138 -10.08 -25.80 -15.19
N PRO A 139 -11.02 -26.57 -15.77
CA PRO A 139 -10.78 -27.30 -17.01
C PRO A 139 -10.42 -26.36 -18.17
N ALA A 140 -9.33 -26.64 -18.87
CA ALA A 140 -8.85 -25.80 -19.97
C ALA A 140 -8.03 -26.57 -21.00
N VAL A 141 -8.02 -26.09 -22.24
CA VAL A 141 -7.18 -26.60 -23.33
C VAL A 141 -6.32 -25.47 -23.87
N GLN A 142 -5.02 -25.71 -23.96
CA GLN A 142 -4.05 -24.81 -24.60
C GLN A 142 -3.42 -25.53 -25.77
N ALA A 143 -3.34 -24.87 -26.92
CA ALA A 143 -2.80 -25.45 -28.14
C ALA A 143 -1.88 -24.44 -28.83
N ALA A 144 -0.78 -24.91 -29.40
CA ALA A 144 0.13 -24.09 -30.19
C ALA A 144 0.78 -24.93 -31.29
N SER A 145 1.18 -24.31 -32.39
CA SER A 145 1.97 -24.98 -33.44
C SER A 145 3.48 -24.92 -33.18
N VAL A 146 3.91 -24.08 -32.24
CA VAL A 146 5.32 -23.96 -31.82
C VAL A 146 5.65 -25.11 -30.88
N ALA A 147 6.74 -25.84 -31.13
CA ALA A 147 7.03 -27.09 -30.43
C ALA A 147 7.94 -26.90 -29.21
N SER A 148 8.66 -25.78 -29.09
CA SER A 148 9.63 -25.59 -28.01
C SER A 148 9.92 -24.12 -27.69
N TRP A 149 10.43 -23.86 -26.48
CA TRP A 149 10.92 -22.52 -26.10
C TRP A 149 12.07 -22.03 -26.99
N ARG A 150 12.85 -22.95 -27.58
CA ARG A 150 13.89 -22.62 -28.55
C ARG A 150 13.33 -21.99 -29.83
N GLU A 151 12.18 -22.48 -30.31
CA GLU A 151 11.51 -21.90 -31.48
C GLU A 151 10.92 -20.52 -31.16
N VAL A 152 10.35 -20.36 -29.96
CA VAL A 152 9.86 -19.05 -29.48
C VAL A 152 11.02 -18.04 -29.39
N ASP A 153 12.15 -18.44 -28.80
CA ASP A 153 13.37 -17.63 -28.71
C ASP A 153 13.91 -17.26 -30.10
N ALA A 154 14.05 -18.24 -31.01
CA ALA A 154 14.52 -17.98 -32.36
C ALA A 154 13.63 -16.97 -33.11
N TRP A 155 12.31 -17.09 -32.97
CA TRP A 155 11.36 -16.16 -33.59
C TRP A 155 11.47 -14.75 -33.02
N TYR A 156 11.41 -14.59 -31.69
CA TYR A 156 11.56 -13.27 -31.07
C TYR A 156 12.94 -12.67 -31.31
N HIS A 157 14.00 -13.47 -31.33
CA HIS A 157 15.35 -13.00 -31.63
C HIS A 157 15.43 -12.43 -33.06
N ALA A 158 14.77 -13.06 -34.04
CA ALA A 158 14.69 -12.53 -35.39
C ALA A 158 13.97 -11.18 -35.47
N LEU A 159 13.03 -10.91 -34.56
CA LEU A 159 12.32 -9.63 -34.45
C LEU A 159 13.16 -8.56 -33.73
N PHE A 160 13.84 -8.93 -32.63
CA PHE A 160 14.60 -8.01 -31.79
C PHE A 160 15.99 -7.67 -32.35
N ALA A 161 16.78 -8.67 -32.78
CA ALA A 161 18.20 -8.48 -33.10
C ALA A 161 18.48 -7.42 -34.18
N PRO A 162 17.69 -7.28 -35.27
CA PRO A 162 17.89 -6.22 -36.25
C PRO A 162 17.54 -4.82 -35.72
N ARG A 163 16.67 -4.74 -34.71
CA ARG A 163 16.11 -3.50 -34.17
C ARG A 163 16.91 -2.99 -32.96
N SER A 164 17.62 -3.87 -32.27
CA SER A 164 18.48 -3.57 -31.12
C SER A 164 19.94 -3.28 -31.49
N ARG A 165 20.23 -2.79 -32.70
CA ARG A 165 21.60 -2.50 -33.14
C ARG A 165 22.04 -1.09 -32.73
N ALA A 166 23.27 -0.95 -32.26
CA ALA A 166 23.89 0.34 -32.00
C ALA A 166 24.17 1.08 -33.31
N THR A 167 23.40 2.15 -33.59
CA THR A 167 23.77 3.14 -34.62
C THR A 167 24.79 4.12 -34.06
N PRO A 168 25.51 4.91 -34.89
CA PRO A 168 26.44 5.93 -34.39
C PRO A 168 25.81 6.90 -33.39
N THR A 169 24.55 7.29 -33.58
CA THR A 169 23.81 8.15 -32.66
C THR A 169 23.54 7.47 -31.31
N VAL A 170 23.10 6.21 -31.34
CA VAL A 170 22.85 5.42 -30.12
C VAL A 170 24.15 5.19 -29.35
N ALA A 171 25.22 4.83 -30.05
CA ALA A 171 26.55 4.63 -29.47
C ALA A 171 27.09 5.91 -28.83
N ALA A 172 27.05 7.04 -29.53
CA ALA A 172 27.50 8.33 -28.99
C ALA A 172 26.74 8.74 -27.73
N ARG A 173 25.43 8.45 -27.67
CA ARG A 173 24.62 8.70 -26.46
C ARG A 173 25.04 7.80 -25.31
N ALA A 174 25.23 6.51 -25.56
CA ALA A 174 25.65 5.55 -24.55
C ALA A 174 27.05 5.88 -23.99
N GLU A 175 28.00 6.20 -24.86
CA GLU A 175 29.36 6.63 -24.48
C GLU A 175 29.34 7.92 -23.65
N ALA A 176 28.50 8.89 -24.02
CA ALA A 176 28.36 10.13 -23.26
C ALA A 176 27.82 9.90 -21.84
N LEU A 177 26.82 9.04 -21.69
CA LEU A 177 26.23 8.70 -20.39
C LEU A 177 27.18 7.89 -19.50
N THR A 178 28.08 7.12 -20.10
CA THR A 178 28.99 6.22 -19.39
C THR A 178 30.41 6.80 -19.22
N ARG A 179 30.66 8.00 -19.75
CA ARG A 179 31.97 8.65 -19.71
C ARG A 179 32.49 8.79 -18.28
N GLY A 180 33.70 8.28 -18.04
CA GLY A 180 34.35 8.33 -16.73
C GLY A 180 33.87 7.28 -15.72
N LEU A 181 32.81 6.51 -16.02
CA LEU A 181 32.34 5.43 -15.18
C LEU A 181 33.15 4.14 -15.46
N LYS A 182 33.94 3.71 -14.47
CA LYS A 182 34.73 2.47 -14.58
C LYS A 182 33.91 1.23 -14.22
N ASP A 183 32.97 1.37 -13.29
CA ASP A 183 32.16 0.27 -12.81
C ASP A 183 31.10 -0.16 -13.84
N ARG A 184 30.96 -1.46 -14.06
CA ARG A 184 30.00 -2.04 -15.01
C ARG A 184 28.56 -1.71 -14.59
N ARG A 185 28.21 -1.89 -13.32
CA ARG A 185 26.85 -1.62 -12.82
C ARG A 185 26.51 -0.13 -12.86
N ALA A 186 27.46 0.76 -12.59
CA ALA A 186 27.28 2.20 -12.73
C ALA A 186 26.96 2.61 -14.18
N ARG A 187 27.60 1.97 -15.17
CA ARG A 187 27.29 2.18 -16.59
C ARG A 187 25.90 1.67 -16.96
N VAL A 188 25.52 0.47 -16.51
CA VAL A 188 24.16 -0.06 -16.67
C VAL A 188 23.13 0.89 -16.06
N ALA A 189 23.36 1.34 -14.83
CA ALA A 189 22.49 2.29 -14.13
C ALA A 189 22.35 3.63 -14.84
N ALA A 190 23.41 4.13 -15.50
CA ALA A 190 23.37 5.39 -16.24
C ALA A 190 22.48 5.27 -17.48
N ILE A 191 22.60 4.16 -18.23
CA ILE A 191 21.79 3.89 -19.42
C ILE A 191 20.33 3.63 -19.04
N TYR A 192 20.11 2.74 -18.06
CA TYR A 192 18.77 2.45 -17.53
C TYR A 192 18.05 3.71 -17.06
N GLY A 193 18.70 4.51 -16.20
CA GLY A 193 18.12 5.75 -15.68
C GLY A 193 17.84 6.77 -16.79
N PHE A 194 18.69 6.87 -17.81
CA PHE A 194 18.41 7.73 -18.96
C PHE A 194 17.16 7.29 -19.71
N VAL A 195 17.06 6.01 -20.08
CA VAL A 195 15.92 5.49 -20.86
C VAL A 195 14.62 5.64 -20.07
N GLU A 196 14.60 5.24 -18.79
CA GLU A 196 13.43 5.39 -17.92
C GLU A 196 12.97 6.85 -17.80
N GLN A 197 13.90 7.79 -17.64
CA GLN A 197 13.55 9.20 -17.41
C GLN A 197 13.19 9.96 -18.70
N HIS A 198 13.74 9.56 -19.84
CA HIS A 198 13.66 10.34 -21.08
C HIS A 198 12.81 9.69 -22.17
N VAL A 199 12.42 8.43 -22.05
CA VAL A 199 11.55 7.75 -23.01
C VAL A 199 10.16 7.58 -22.39
N ARG A 200 9.17 8.29 -22.92
CA ARG A 200 7.78 8.24 -22.42
C ARG A 200 7.08 6.98 -22.94
N TYR A 201 6.33 6.33 -22.06
CA TYR A 201 5.61 5.12 -22.44
C TYR A 201 4.53 5.39 -23.50
N LEU A 202 4.60 4.69 -24.62
CA LEU A 202 3.60 4.68 -25.69
C LEU A 202 3.71 3.34 -26.44
N GLY A 203 2.70 2.48 -26.29
CA GLY A 203 2.66 1.18 -26.97
C GLY A 203 1.95 1.24 -28.30
N ILE A 204 2.59 0.66 -29.31
CA ILE A 204 2.08 0.58 -30.68
C ILE A 204 2.00 -0.91 -31.04
N GLU A 205 0.81 -1.48 -30.86
CA GLU A 205 0.55 -2.92 -30.92
C GLU A 205 -0.21 -3.31 -32.21
N PHE A 206 0.17 -2.73 -33.36
CA PHE A 206 -0.46 -3.04 -34.66
C PHE A 206 0.24 -4.22 -35.35
N GLY A 207 -0.51 -5.30 -35.62
CA GLY A 207 0.01 -6.51 -36.27
C GLY A 207 1.32 -7.01 -35.65
N ILE A 208 2.37 -7.19 -36.47
CA ILE A 208 3.70 -7.63 -35.98
C ILE A 208 4.33 -6.65 -34.98
N GLY A 209 3.88 -5.39 -34.97
CA GLY A 209 4.26 -4.40 -33.99
C GLY A 209 3.81 -4.77 -32.57
N ALA A 210 2.93 -5.74 -32.38
CA ALA A 210 2.64 -6.30 -31.06
C ALA A 210 3.84 -7.04 -30.42
N TYR A 211 4.77 -7.50 -31.26
CA TYR A 211 5.88 -8.38 -30.85
C TYR A 211 7.25 -7.79 -31.19
N GLN A 212 7.36 -7.13 -32.33
CA GLN A 212 8.61 -6.58 -32.84
C GLN A 212 8.82 -5.15 -32.32
N PRO A 213 9.97 -4.85 -31.70
CA PRO A 213 10.28 -3.48 -31.30
C PRO A 213 10.55 -2.59 -32.51
N ARG A 214 10.33 -1.29 -32.33
CA ARG A 214 10.86 -0.23 -33.19
C ARG A 214 12.39 -0.21 -33.12
N PRO A 215 13.07 0.26 -34.20
CA PRO A 215 14.50 0.50 -34.17
C PRO A 215 14.95 1.35 -32.98
N ALA A 216 16.05 0.98 -32.34
CA ALA A 216 16.60 1.69 -31.18
C ALA A 216 16.86 3.18 -31.46
N ASP A 217 17.37 3.53 -32.63
CA ASP A 217 17.59 4.92 -33.06
C ASP A 217 16.27 5.70 -33.19
N GLY A 218 15.22 5.06 -33.71
CA GLY A 218 13.87 5.60 -33.75
C GLY A 218 13.29 5.87 -32.36
N THR A 219 13.39 4.90 -31.45
CA THR A 219 12.96 5.05 -30.04
C THR A 219 13.72 6.18 -29.34
N LEU A 220 15.04 6.26 -29.54
CA LEU A 220 15.88 7.33 -28.99
C LEU A 220 15.49 8.70 -29.54
N ALA A 221 15.29 8.83 -30.86
CA ALA A 221 14.95 10.10 -31.50
C ALA A 221 13.55 10.60 -31.12
N GLN A 222 12.58 9.68 -31.02
CA GLN A 222 11.20 10.02 -30.69
C GLN A 222 10.95 10.21 -29.19
N ALA A 223 11.86 9.72 -28.33
CA ALA A 223 11.71 9.74 -26.88
C ALA A 223 10.38 9.11 -26.42
N ARG A 224 9.90 8.10 -27.15
CA ARG A 224 8.66 7.36 -26.89
C ARG A 224 8.83 5.89 -27.23
N GLY A 225 8.40 4.99 -26.35
CA GLY A 225 8.67 3.54 -26.38
C GLY A 225 7.68 2.76 -25.53
N ASP A 226 7.39 1.50 -25.84
CA ASP A 226 6.83 0.53 -24.89
C ASP A 226 7.92 -0.39 -24.31
N CYS A 227 7.53 -1.47 -23.64
CA CYS A 227 8.44 -2.41 -22.99
C CYS A 227 9.48 -3.01 -23.95
N LYS A 228 9.06 -3.43 -25.14
CA LYS A 228 9.95 -3.99 -26.16
C LYS A 228 10.85 -2.92 -26.77
N ASP A 229 10.33 -1.73 -27.05
CA ASP A 229 11.10 -0.62 -27.64
C ASP A 229 12.19 -0.10 -26.70
N MET A 230 11.84 0.12 -25.44
CA MET A 230 12.76 0.59 -24.40
C MET A 230 13.84 -0.47 -24.12
N THR A 231 13.45 -1.75 -24.11
CA THR A 231 14.41 -2.86 -23.98
C THR A 231 15.36 -2.93 -25.17
N ALA A 232 14.85 -2.84 -26.40
CA ALA A 232 15.69 -2.85 -27.61
C ALA A 232 16.69 -1.69 -27.64
N LEU A 233 16.26 -0.48 -27.23
CA LEU A 233 17.15 0.66 -27.07
C LEU A 233 18.24 0.41 -26.02
N MET A 234 17.88 -0.11 -24.84
CA MET A 234 18.88 -0.40 -23.81
C MET A 234 19.87 -1.49 -24.22
N VAL A 235 19.41 -2.55 -24.91
CA VAL A 235 20.29 -3.57 -25.49
C VAL A 235 21.29 -2.92 -26.46
N ALA A 236 20.82 -2.08 -27.38
CA ALA A 236 21.69 -1.38 -28.32
C ALA A 236 22.70 -0.44 -27.63
N MET A 237 22.27 0.30 -26.60
CA MET A 237 23.14 1.21 -25.86
C MET A 237 24.17 0.47 -25.01
N LEU A 238 23.81 -0.66 -24.41
CA LEU A 238 24.72 -1.49 -23.61
C LEU A 238 25.75 -2.21 -24.49
N ASP A 239 25.32 -2.74 -25.64
CA ASP A 239 26.20 -3.35 -26.63
C ASP A 239 27.28 -2.37 -27.11
N ALA A 240 26.89 -1.11 -27.39
CA ALA A 240 27.82 -0.05 -27.80
C ALA A 240 28.94 0.23 -26.79
N VAL A 241 28.74 -0.06 -25.50
CA VAL A 241 29.74 0.12 -24.44
C VAL A 241 30.33 -1.22 -23.95
N GLY A 242 30.14 -2.29 -24.73
CA GLY A 242 30.72 -3.61 -24.48
C GLY A 242 30.04 -4.39 -23.34
N ILE A 243 28.76 -4.12 -23.07
CA ILE A 243 27.97 -4.80 -22.04
C ILE A 243 26.91 -5.67 -22.71
N GLU A 244 27.07 -6.99 -22.61
CA GLU A 244 26.06 -7.95 -23.08
C GLU A 244 24.74 -7.78 -22.31
N ALA A 245 23.63 -7.71 -23.04
CA ALA A 245 22.28 -7.66 -22.52
C ALA A 245 21.28 -8.26 -23.53
N HIS A 246 20.17 -8.80 -23.03
CA HIS A 246 19.15 -9.50 -23.82
C HIS A 246 17.74 -9.08 -23.40
N PRO A 247 16.76 -9.08 -24.31
CA PRO A 247 15.36 -9.04 -23.94
C PRO A 247 14.97 -10.31 -23.15
N ALA A 248 14.08 -10.17 -22.19
CA ALA A 248 13.50 -11.30 -21.46
C ALA A 248 11.97 -11.18 -21.42
N LEU A 249 11.28 -12.11 -22.06
CA LEU A 249 9.81 -12.13 -22.14
C LEU A 249 9.26 -12.73 -20.86
N ILE A 250 8.22 -12.12 -20.29
CA ILE A 250 7.66 -12.55 -19.02
C ILE A 250 6.14 -12.41 -18.97
N ARG A 251 5.51 -13.26 -18.16
CA ARG A 251 4.12 -13.13 -17.74
C ARG A 251 4.09 -12.61 -16.30
N PRO A 252 3.44 -11.46 -16.03
CA PRO A 252 3.15 -11.03 -14.67
C PRO A 252 2.29 -12.05 -13.91
N ALA A 253 2.57 -12.23 -12.62
CA ALA A 253 1.91 -13.23 -11.76
C ALA A 253 0.40 -12.99 -11.60
N ASP A 254 -0.04 -11.73 -11.66
CA ASP A 254 -1.44 -11.30 -11.59
C ASP A 254 -2.22 -11.58 -12.88
N GLN A 255 -1.55 -12.04 -13.94
CA GLN A 255 -2.21 -12.53 -15.16
C GLN A 255 -2.44 -14.05 -15.11
N GLY A 256 -2.09 -14.73 -14.03
CA GLY A 256 -2.25 -16.18 -13.86
C GLY A 256 -0.98 -16.98 -14.16
N PRO A 257 -1.01 -18.31 -13.98
CA PRO A 257 0.20 -19.12 -13.93
C PRO A 257 0.89 -19.21 -15.28
N PHE A 258 2.21 -19.26 -15.24
CA PHE A 258 3.03 -19.59 -16.40
C PHE A 258 3.18 -21.11 -16.52
N ASP A 259 2.92 -21.62 -17.71
CA ASP A 259 3.02 -23.04 -18.01
C ASP A 259 4.36 -23.34 -18.71
N THR A 260 5.34 -23.86 -17.96
CA THR A 260 6.68 -24.16 -18.48
C THR A 260 6.70 -25.31 -19.49
N GLN A 261 5.66 -26.13 -19.57
CA GLN A 261 5.60 -27.28 -20.49
C GLN A 261 4.81 -26.95 -21.76
N HIS A 262 4.20 -25.77 -21.88
CA HIS A 262 3.46 -25.33 -23.05
C HIS A 262 4.16 -24.15 -23.73
N ALA A 263 5.12 -24.40 -24.63
CA ALA A 263 5.80 -23.31 -25.33
C ALA A 263 4.81 -22.54 -26.23
N SER A 264 4.57 -21.26 -25.93
CA SER A 264 3.71 -20.40 -26.73
C SER A 264 4.07 -18.92 -26.55
N PRO A 265 4.18 -18.13 -27.64
CA PRO A 265 4.32 -16.68 -27.55
C PRO A 265 3.20 -16.01 -26.75
N GLY A 266 1.97 -16.57 -26.80
CA GLY A 266 0.79 -16.02 -26.14
C GLY A 266 0.80 -16.10 -24.61
N GLN A 267 1.79 -16.75 -24.00
CA GLN A 267 1.94 -16.74 -22.55
C GLN A 267 2.52 -15.42 -22.01
N PHE A 268 3.29 -14.70 -22.83
CA PHE A 268 4.00 -13.49 -22.41
C PHE A 268 3.18 -12.23 -22.71
N SER A 269 3.33 -11.23 -21.86
CA SER A 269 2.67 -9.93 -22.01
C SER A 269 3.57 -8.74 -21.67
N HIS A 270 4.82 -9.00 -21.25
CA HIS A 270 5.77 -7.95 -20.91
C HIS A 270 7.21 -8.34 -21.27
N VAL A 271 8.08 -7.34 -21.39
CA VAL A 271 9.50 -7.52 -21.75
C VAL A 271 10.38 -6.77 -20.77
N LEU A 272 11.36 -7.48 -20.21
CA LEU A 272 12.41 -6.97 -19.35
C LEU A 272 13.74 -6.90 -20.09
N LEU A 273 14.66 -6.11 -19.55
CA LEU A 273 16.08 -6.19 -19.89
C LEU A 273 16.79 -7.13 -18.92
N TYR A 274 17.44 -8.15 -19.46
CA TYR A 274 18.30 -9.09 -18.74
C TYR A 274 19.77 -8.78 -19.05
N VAL A 275 20.58 -8.58 -18.02
CA VAL A 275 22.02 -8.31 -18.14
C VAL A 275 22.79 -9.36 -17.34
N PRO A 276 23.46 -10.33 -17.99
CA PRO A 276 24.38 -11.23 -17.32
C PRO A 276 25.46 -10.46 -16.56
N ASP A 277 25.69 -10.79 -15.29
CA ASP A 277 26.66 -10.09 -14.46
C ASP A 277 27.37 -11.04 -13.47
N PRO A 278 28.71 -10.98 -13.35
CA PRO A 278 29.44 -11.87 -12.44
C PRO A 278 29.03 -11.77 -10.96
N GLY A 279 28.52 -10.60 -10.54
CA GLY A 279 28.02 -10.37 -9.18
C GLY A 279 26.55 -10.75 -8.99
N GLY A 280 25.97 -11.50 -9.92
CA GLY A 280 24.54 -11.81 -10.00
C GLY A 280 23.83 -10.99 -11.06
N ASP A 281 23.10 -11.69 -11.94
CA ASP A 281 22.39 -11.12 -13.09
C ASP A 281 21.46 -9.96 -12.71
N LEU A 282 21.37 -8.96 -13.58
CA LEU A 282 20.44 -7.83 -13.42
C LEU A 282 19.19 -8.04 -14.26
N TRP A 283 18.06 -7.69 -13.67
CA TRP A 283 16.73 -7.71 -14.27
C TRP A 283 16.13 -6.32 -14.15
N LEU A 284 15.87 -5.66 -15.28
CA LEU A 284 15.55 -4.24 -15.30
C LEU A 284 14.28 -3.99 -16.09
N ASP A 285 13.38 -3.21 -15.50
CA ASP A 285 12.14 -2.77 -16.13
C ASP A 285 12.16 -1.23 -16.23
N ALA A 286 12.42 -0.70 -17.44
CA ALA A 286 12.44 0.75 -17.65
C ALA A 286 11.04 1.35 -17.81
N THR A 287 10.00 0.51 -17.88
CA THR A 287 8.60 0.93 -18.00
C THR A 287 7.94 1.15 -16.64
N ALA A 288 8.47 0.49 -15.61
CA ALA A 288 7.93 0.56 -14.25
C ALA A 288 8.18 1.90 -13.56
N GLY A 289 9.18 2.68 -13.98
CA GLY A 289 9.48 3.98 -13.39
C GLY A 289 10.03 3.92 -11.95
N LEU A 290 10.51 2.75 -11.50
CA LEU A 290 10.98 2.54 -10.12
C LEU A 290 12.36 3.13 -9.86
N GLY A 291 13.13 3.36 -10.92
CA GLY A 291 14.40 4.05 -10.88
C GLY A 291 15.36 3.39 -9.92
N THR A 292 15.61 2.09 -10.02
CA THR A 292 16.76 1.47 -9.34
C THR A 292 17.06 0.14 -9.98
N LEU A 293 18.35 -0.26 -10.00
CA LEU A 293 18.78 -1.55 -10.53
C LEU A 293 18.26 -2.75 -9.73
N THR A 294 17.75 -2.52 -8.52
CA THR A 294 17.34 -3.58 -7.59
C THR A 294 15.83 -3.74 -7.49
N ALA A 295 15.03 -2.87 -8.13
CA ALA A 295 13.57 -2.92 -8.03
C ALA A 295 12.96 -3.41 -9.33
N VAL A 296 12.73 -4.71 -9.39
CA VAL A 296 11.79 -5.30 -10.34
C VAL A 296 10.38 -5.19 -9.74
N PRO A 297 9.33 -4.85 -10.50
CA PRO A 297 7.94 -4.90 -10.01
C PRO A 297 7.61 -6.24 -9.35
N SER A 298 6.85 -6.21 -8.25
CA SER A 298 6.54 -7.41 -7.44
C SER A 298 5.91 -8.53 -8.25
N VAL A 299 5.00 -8.20 -9.16
CA VAL A 299 4.27 -9.17 -10.00
C VAL A 299 5.18 -9.94 -10.97
N LEU A 300 6.40 -9.46 -11.23
CA LEU A 300 7.35 -10.11 -12.12
C LEU A 300 8.34 -11.01 -11.37
N ARG A 301 8.45 -10.87 -10.05
CA ARG A 301 9.44 -11.60 -9.25
C ARG A 301 9.02 -13.05 -9.04
N GLY A 302 9.99 -13.96 -9.09
CA GLY A 302 9.74 -15.40 -8.97
C GLY A 302 9.12 -16.04 -10.22
N GLN A 303 8.70 -15.22 -11.20
CA GLN A 303 8.16 -15.69 -12.47
C GLN A 303 9.29 -16.18 -13.40
N PRO A 304 9.04 -17.21 -14.20
CA PRO A 304 9.93 -17.59 -15.29
C PRO A 304 9.86 -16.56 -16.42
N ALA A 305 11.03 -16.22 -16.96
CA ALA A 305 11.19 -15.34 -18.10
C ALA A 305 12.03 -16.03 -19.18
N LEU A 306 11.62 -15.91 -20.44
CA LEU A 306 12.36 -16.45 -21.58
C LEU A 306 13.41 -15.43 -22.03
N VAL A 307 14.68 -15.77 -21.89
CA VAL A 307 15.78 -14.92 -22.39
C VAL A 307 15.88 -15.09 -23.90
N VAL A 308 15.74 -13.97 -24.62
CA VAL A 308 15.75 -13.92 -26.09
C VAL A 308 17.17 -13.63 -26.57
N ASN A 309 17.93 -14.68 -26.87
CA ASN A 309 19.32 -14.58 -27.35
C ASN A 309 19.59 -15.46 -28.59
N GLY A 310 18.57 -16.18 -29.07
CA GLY A 310 18.64 -17.05 -30.24
C GLY A 310 19.43 -18.35 -30.04
N ARG A 311 19.86 -18.68 -28.82
CA ARG A 311 20.79 -19.79 -28.54
C ARG A 311 20.15 -21.02 -27.92
N GLY A 312 18.92 -20.95 -27.41
CA GLY A 312 18.36 -22.15 -26.77
C GLY A 312 17.02 -22.03 -26.05
N GLY A 313 16.40 -20.85 -26.02
CA GLY A 313 15.13 -20.65 -25.32
C GLY A 313 15.21 -20.94 -23.82
N GLU A 314 16.23 -20.38 -23.17
CA GLU A 314 16.44 -20.57 -21.74
C GLU A 314 15.37 -19.81 -20.93
N LEU A 315 14.60 -20.55 -20.15
CA LEU A 315 13.75 -19.98 -19.11
C LEU A 315 14.57 -19.75 -17.85
N ARG A 316 14.70 -18.50 -17.43
CA ARG A 316 15.33 -18.11 -16.16
C ARG A 316 14.28 -17.58 -15.20
N THR A 317 14.44 -17.86 -13.91
CA THR A 317 13.52 -17.31 -12.90
C THR A 317 14.01 -15.92 -12.49
N VAL A 318 13.13 -14.92 -12.58
CA VAL A 318 13.40 -13.59 -12.04
C VAL A 318 13.59 -13.70 -10.53
N PRO A 319 14.68 -13.19 -9.95
CA PRO A 319 14.93 -13.27 -8.51
C PRO A 319 13.77 -12.68 -7.70
N LEU A 320 13.46 -13.31 -6.58
CA LEU A 320 12.49 -12.76 -5.61
C LEU A 320 12.99 -11.44 -4.99
N GLY A 321 14.31 -11.23 -4.99
CA GLY A 321 14.97 -10.08 -4.38
C GLY A 321 15.38 -10.37 -2.93
N ASP A 322 16.33 -9.58 -2.43
CA ASP A 322 16.72 -9.59 -1.02
C ASP A 322 15.77 -8.66 -0.24
N PRO A 323 15.11 -9.12 0.85
CA PRO A 323 14.36 -8.23 1.75
C PRO A 323 15.12 -6.96 2.14
N GLY A 324 16.45 -7.02 2.30
CA GLY A 324 17.28 -5.87 2.65
C GLY A 324 17.42 -4.82 1.53
N ALA A 325 17.09 -5.17 0.29
CA ALA A 325 17.01 -4.23 -0.83
C ALA A 325 15.65 -3.50 -0.90
N HIS A 326 14.65 -3.99 -0.16
CA HIS A 326 13.27 -3.50 -0.13
C HIS A 326 12.89 -3.12 1.30
N THR A 327 13.40 -1.97 1.75
CA THR A 327 13.23 -1.54 3.13
C THR A 327 12.37 -0.31 3.24
N MET A 328 11.57 -0.28 4.30
CA MET A 328 11.00 0.93 4.84
C MET A 328 11.40 1.04 6.29
N ILE A 329 12.17 2.07 6.63
CA ILE A 329 12.62 2.32 7.98
C ILE A 329 12.09 3.68 8.40
N GLU A 330 11.24 3.72 9.42
CA GLU A 330 10.71 4.96 9.98
C GLU A 330 11.21 5.13 11.42
N THR A 331 11.81 6.28 11.72
CA THR A 331 12.13 6.66 13.10
C THR A 331 11.22 7.80 13.52
N VAL A 332 10.41 7.56 14.55
CA VAL A 332 9.49 8.56 15.12
C VAL A 332 9.98 8.93 16.51
N THR A 333 10.30 10.20 16.71
CA THR A 333 10.83 10.73 17.98
C THR A 333 9.83 11.67 18.63
N TYR A 334 9.48 11.36 19.88
CA TYR A 334 8.67 12.19 20.76
C TYR A 334 9.59 12.82 21.81
N ASP A 335 9.82 14.13 21.68
CA ASP A 335 10.45 14.96 22.71
C ASP A 335 9.30 15.59 23.53
N LEU A 336 8.96 15.01 24.68
CA LEU A 336 7.76 15.35 25.46
C LEU A 336 8.04 16.42 26.54
N ASN A 337 7.02 17.20 26.84
CA ASN A 337 6.98 18.06 28.03
C ASN A 337 6.05 17.46 29.10
N ALA A 338 5.97 18.09 30.27
CA ALA A 338 5.15 17.58 31.37
C ALA A 338 3.64 17.75 31.12
N THR A 339 3.23 18.68 30.24
CA THR A 339 1.83 18.96 29.89
C THR A 339 1.26 17.98 28.86
N GLY A 340 2.05 17.00 28.41
CA GLY A 340 1.64 16.02 27.41
C GLY A 340 1.84 16.49 25.96
N GLY A 341 2.29 17.72 25.78
CA GLY A 341 2.75 18.24 24.50
C GLY A 341 4.23 17.96 24.22
N GLY A 342 4.75 18.66 23.21
CA GLY A 342 6.15 18.62 22.84
C GLY A 342 6.37 18.62 21.34
N ARG A 343 7.52 18.07 20.93
CA ARG A 343 7.93 17.99 19.53
C ARG A 343 7.90 16.56 19.03
N LEU A 344 7.27 16.37 17.88
CA LEU A 344 7.20 15.12 17.15
C LEU A 344 8.03 15.23 15.86
N ARG A 345 8.88 14.24 15.62
CA ARG A 345 9.75 14.16 14.45
C ARG A 345 9.57 12.79 13.80
N SER A 346 9.39 12.71 12.49
CA SER A 346 9.50 11.44 11.76
C SER A 346 10.58 11.52 10.69
N ALA A 347 11.36 10.46 10.58
CA ALA A 347 12.36 10.26 9.53
C ALA A 347 12.11 8.90 8.87
N LEU A 348 11.57 8.94 7.66
CA LEU A 348 11.26 7.79 6.82
C LEU A 348 12.36 7.59 5.77
N ALA A 349 12.89 6.39 5.64
CA ALA A 349 13.81 5.98 4.59
C ALA A 349 13.25 4.78 3.83
N LEU A 350 13.07 4.94 2.51
CA LEU A 350 12.60 3.91 1.60
C LEU A 350 13.72 3.45 0.66
N LYS A 351 13.72 2.15 0.35
CA LYS A 351 14.57 1.54 -0.69
C LYS A 351 13.74 0.63 -1.60
N GLY A 352 14.31 0.30 -2.76
CA GLY A 352 13.72 -0.65 -3.70
C GLY A 352 12.44 -0.12 -4.35
N ASP A 353 11.48 -1.01 -4.55
CA ASP A 353 10.17 -0.75 -5.15
C ASP A 353 9.36 0.29 -4.37
N LEU A 354 9.42 0.31 -3.04
CA LEU A 354 8.72 1.33 -2.23
C LEU A 354 9.22 2.76 -2.53
N ALA A 355 10.54 2.92 -2.64
CA ALA A 355 11.14 4.20 -3.03
C ALA A 355 10.75 4.58 -4.47
N GLY A 356 10.81 3.61 -5.38
CA GLY A 356 10.43 3.81 -6.78
C GLY A 356 8.98 4.25 -6.96
N SER A 357 8.05 3.55 -6.33
CA SER A 357 6.62 3.88 -6.39
C SER A 357 6.32 5.27 -5.83
N LEU A 358 6.95 5.66 -4.71
CA LEU A 358 6.76 7.00 -4.16
C LEU A 358 7.38 8.07 -5.08
N ARG A 359 8.56 7.83 -5.68
CA ARG A 359 9.14 8.74 -6.68
C ARG A 359 8.23 8.94 -7.88
N GLN A 360 7.65 7.86 -8.41
CA GLN A 360 6.76 7.94 -9.56
C GLN A 360 5.54 8.83 -9.28
N ARG A 361 5.01 8.78 -8.05
CA ARG A 361 3.92 9.65 -7.61
C ARG A 361 4.36 11.11 -7.45
N LEU A 362 5.58 11.35 -6.97
CA LEU A 362 6.05 12.70 -6.62
C LEU A 362 6.65 13.47 -7.80
N ARG A 363 7.42 12.81 -8.68
CA ARG A 363 8.11 13.43 -9.83
C ARG A 363 7.21 14.31 -10.71
N PRO A 364 5.99 13.88 -11.12
CA PRO A 364 5.15 14.70 -11.98
C PRO A 364 4.45 15.86 -11.25
N LEU A 365 4.50 15.91 -9.92
CA LEU A 365 3.82 16.96 -9.14
C LEU A 365 4.69 18.21 -9.04
N GLU A 366 4.04 19.38 -9.06
CA GLU A 366 4.66 20.65 -8.69
C GLU A 366 4.99 20.70 -7.19
N PRO A 367 5.96 21.54 -6.74
CA PRO A 367 6.41 21.57 -5.35
C PRO A 367 5.27 21.70 -4.31
N ALA A 368 4.27 22.56 -4.56
CA ALA A 368 3.14 22.74 -3.66
C ALA A 368 2.24 21.49 -3.55
N ALA A 369 2.03 20.77 -4.67
CA ALA A 369 1.26 19.53 -4.68
C ALA A 369 2.04 18.38 -4.00
N ARG A 370 3.37 18.36 -4.12
CA ARG A 370 4.24 17.44 -3.36
C ARG A 370 4.12 17.70 -1.86
N ASP A 371 4.24 18.95 -1.42
CA ASP A 371 4.09 19.33 -0.01
C ASP A 371 2.74 18.88 0.54
N LEU A 372 1.64 19.16 -0.19
CA LEU A 372 0.30 18.77 0.20
C LEU A 372 0.14 17.25 0.37
N LEU A 373 0.70 16.46 -0.57
CA LEU A 373 0.65 15.00 -0.50
C LEU A 373 1.46 14.47 0.69
N LEU A 374 2.66 15.00 0.92
CA LEU A 374 3.53 14.54 1.99
C LEU A 374 3.06 14.98 3.38
N ARG A 375 2.24 16.03 3.47
CA ARG A 375 1.61 16.52 4.71
C ARG A 375 0.19 15.98 4.93
N ALA A 376 -0.31 15.15 4.01
CA ALA A 376 -1.61 14.54 4.15
C ALA A 376 -1.66 13.66 5.42
N PRO A 377 -2.76 13.72 6.21
CA PRO A 377 -2.97 12.78 7.31
C PRO A 377 -2.81 11.33 6.84
N GLY A 378 -2.21 10.50 7.68
CA GLY A 378 -1.93 9.11 7.37
C GLY A 378 -0.57 8.88 6.71
N PHE A 379 -0.03 9.83 5.92
CA PHE A 379 1.24 9.64 5.20
C PHE A 379 2.45 9.52 6.14
N LEU A 380 2.61 10.49 7.05
CA LEU A 380 3.60 10.52 8.13
C LEU A 380 2.89 10.90 9.42
N LEU A 381 3.40 10.45 10.57
CA LEU A 381 2.87 10.78 11.92
C LEU A 381 1.50 10.17 12.28
N GLY A 382 0.89 9.36 11.40
CA GLY A 382 -0.37 8.64 11.66
C GLY A 382 -1.60 9.31 11.05
N ASP A 383 -2.77 8.69 11.22
CA ASP A 383 -4.00 9.00 10.45
C ASP A 383 -4.64 10.37 10.74
N GLU A 384 -4.34 10.96 11.89
CA GLU A 384 -5.01 12.19 12.35
C GLU A 384 -4.09 13.42 12.33
N ARG A 385 -2.77 13.22 12.17
CA ARG A 385 -1.78 14.29 12.30
C ARG A 385 -1.33 14.83 10.96
N ARG A 386 -1.15 16.14 10.89
CA ARG A 386 -0.58 16.83 9.74
C ARG A 386 0.73 17.47 10.16
N PRO A 387 1.88 17.04 9.62
CA PRO A 387 3.14 17.70 9.92
C PRO A 387 3.10 19.17 9.50
N ALA A 388 3.70 20.01 10.33
CA ALA A 388 3.87 21.43 10.07
C ALA A 388 4.83 21.65 8.88
N GLU A 389 5.92 20.87 8.85
CA GLU A 389 6.95 20.92 7.81
C GLU A 389 7.30 19.51 7.33
N VAL A 390 7.60 19.37 6.04
CA VAL A 390 8.14 18.15 5.44
C VAL A 390 9.28 18.49 4.50
N THR A 391 10.34 17.69 4.53
CA THR A 391 11.44 17.72 3.57
C THR A 391 11.61 16.35 2.94
N ILE A 392 12.08 16.32 1.70
CA ILE A 392 12.31 15.08 0.97
C ILE A 392 13.61 15.14 0.17
N GLU A 393 14.37 14.05 0.20
CA GLU A 393 15.63 13.88 -0.51
C GLU A 393 15.61 12.61 -1.37
N GLY A 394 16.33 12.62 -2.49
CA GLY A 394 16.47 11.46 -3.36
C GLY A 394 15.30 11.21 -4.31
N VAL A 395 14.46 12.21 -4.58
CA VAL A 395 13.37 12.14 -5.58
C VAL A 395 13.92 11.94 -6.99
N ASP A 396 14.98 12.69 -7.31
CA ASP A 396 15.57 12.74 -8.66
C ASP A 396 16.75 11.77 -8.84
N ASP A 397 17.29 11.21 -7.75
CA ASP A 397 18.33 10.18 -7.81
C ASP A 397 17.74 8.78 -7.64
N PRO A 398 17.63 7.98 -8.73
CA PRO A 398 17.17 6.60 -8.66
C PRO A 398 18.00 5.72 -7.70
N ARG A 399 19.30 5.99 -7.58
CA ARG A 399 20.25 5.13 -6.83
C ARG A 399 20.24 5.40 -5.32
N ALA A 400 19.79 6.59 -4.92
CA ALA A 400 19.71 6.96 -3.51
C ALA A 400 18.57 6.21 -2.80
N ALA A 401 18.62 6.13 -1.47
CA ALA A 401 17.39 5.89 -0.71
C ALA A 401 16.51 7.15 -0.82
N LEU A 402 15.19 6.97 -0.78
CA LEU A 402 14.27 8.10 -0.69
C LEU A 402 14.06 8.41 0.79
N ALA A 403 14.41 9.62 1.22
CA ALA A 403 14.30 10.03 2.61
C ALA A 403 13.26 11.13 2.75
N VAL A 404 12.31 10.97 3.66
CA VAL A 404 11.30 11.98 4.01
C VAL A 404 11.43 12.30 5.48
N GLN A 405 11.54 13.58 5.84
CA GLN A 405 11.56 14.03 7.23
C GLN A 405 10.40 14.97 7.49
N SER A 406 9.73 14.81 8.61
CA SER A 406 8.61 15.65 9.01
C SER A 406 8.67 16.09 10.45
N TRP A 407 8.04 17.22 10.72
CA TRP A 407 8.11 17.92 12.00
C TRP A 407 6.74 18.46 12.41
N GLU A 408 6.42 18.33 13.70
CA GLU A 408 5.22 18.88 14.30
C GLU A 408 5.52 19.33 15.74
N GLN A 409 4.97 20.47 16.14
CA GLN A 409 4.86 20.88 17.54
C GLN A 409 3.38 20.74 17.92
N SER A 410 3.10 20.10 19.05
CA SER A 410 1.73 19.84 19.48
C SER A 410 1.64 19.94 21.00
N GLU A 411 0.52 20.45 21.50
CA GLU A 411 0.18 20.48 22.92
C GLU A 411 -0.45 19.16 23.40
N ASP A 412 -0.72 18.23 22.47
CA ASP A 412 -1.45 16.99 22.76
C ASP A 412 -0.77 15.81 22.03
N LEU A 413 0.47 15.51 22.43
CA LEU A 413 1.21 14.35 21.94
C LEU A 413 0.83 13.08 22.71
N VAL A 414 0.63 13.21 24.03
CA VAL A 414 0.30 12.14 24.94
C VAL A 414 -0.72 12.58 25.98
N ALA A 415 -1.51 11.63 26.49
CA ALA A 415 -2.46 11.92 27.55
C ALA A 415 -1.71 12.16 28.87
N VAL A 416 -2.18 13.12 29.67
CA VAL A 416 -1.66 13.38 31.01
C VAL A 416 -2.67 12.90 32.05
N ARG A 417 -2.23 12.00 32.92
CA ARG A 417 -3.02 11.57 34.07
C ARG A 417 -2.90 12.55 35.23
N LEU A 418 -3.88 12.49 36.14
CA LEU A 418 -3.92 13.34 37.34
C LEU A 418 -2.71 13.17 38.26
N ASP A 419 -2.07 12.00 38.24
CA ASP A 419 -0.82 11.69 38.96
C ASP A 419 0.43 12.19 38.23
N GLY A 420 0.27 13.00 37.19
CA GLY A 420 1.36 13.53 36.36
C GLY A 420 1.93 12.53 35.36
N ALA A 421 1.41 11.29 35.33
CA ALA A 421 1.90 10.28 34.41
C ALA A 421 1.53 10.62 32.96
N LEU A 422 2.54 10.60 32.09
CA LEU A 422 2.36 10.76 30.65
C LEU A 422 2.05 9.39 30.06
N VAL A 423 0.85 9.23 29.50
CA VAL A 423 0.37 7.98 28.90
C VAL A 423 0.35 8.15 27.40
N VAL A 424 1.17 7.36 26.72
CA VAL A 424 1.18 7.34 25.26
C VAL A 424 -0.16 6.77 24.77
N PRO A 425 -1.02 7.54 24.06
CA PRO A 425 -2.40 7.13 23.73
C PRO A 425 -2.46 6.11 22.57
N PHE A 426 -1.33 5.56 22.16
CA PHE A 426 -1.22 4.72 20.98
C PHE A 426 -1.05 3.25 21.37
N GLY A 427 -2.04 2.42 21.09
CA GLY A 427 -1.89 0.96 21.11
C GLY A 427 -0.97 0.47 19.99
N LEU A 428 -0.53 -0.80 20.01
CA LEU A 428 0.38 -1.29 18.97
C LEU A 428 -0.20 -1.38 17.55
N SER A 429 -1.47 -1.04 17.39
CA SER A 429 -2.10 -0.83 16.10
C SER A 429 -1.35 0.21 15.25
N LEU A 430 -0.78 1.27 15.82
CA LEU A 430 0.04 2.24 15.05
C LEU A 430 1.43 1.69 14.65
N PHE A 431 1.92 0.64 15.32
CA PHE A 431 3.19 -0.02 15.02
C PHE A 431 3.04 -1.02 13.86
N THR A 432 1.81 -1.44 13.58
CA THR A 432 1.45 -2.38 12.50
C THR A 432 0.70 -1.72 11.35
N ARG A 433 0.10 -0.53 11.52
CA ARG A 433 -0.84 0.02 10.52
C ARG A 433 -0.30 1.15 9.65
N GLY A 434 0.60 2.03 10.09
CA GLY A 434 0.85 3.30 9.37
C GLY A 434 1.20 3.15 7.87
N PRO A 435 2.44 2.87 7.49
CA PRO A 435 2.81 2.88 6.07
C PRO A 435 2.25 1.71 5.26
N LEU A 436 1.92 0.59 5.92
CA LEU A 436 1.27 -0.57 5.30
C LEU A 436 -0.13 -0.23 4.79
N HIS A 437 -0.82 0.72 5.42
CA HIS A 437 -2.14 1.19 5.00
C HIS A 437 -2.05 2.23 3.88
N VAL A 438 -1.09 3.17 3.95
CA VAL A 438 -0.89 4.26 2.97
C VAL A 438 -0.38 3.75 1.61
N LEU A 439 0.41 2.67 1.63
CA LEU A 439 0.93 2.03 0.41
C LEU A 439 -0.07 1.06 -0.22
N GLY A 440 -1.29 0.96 0.35
CA GLY A 440 -2.33 0.05 -0.07
C GLY A 440 -2.07 -1.36 0.46
N ALA A 441 -3.04 -1.90 1.20
CA ALA A 441 -3.13 -3.31 1.59
C ALA A 441 -3.44 -4.22 0.39
N GLY A 442 -2.70 -4.02 -0.70
CA GLY A 442 -2.44 -4.98 -1.77
C GLY A 442 -0.94 -5.19 -1.92
N ALA A 443 -0.14 -4.93 -0.88
CA ALA A 443 1.25 -5.35 -0.85
C ALA A 443 1.29 -6.86 -1.07
N HIS A 444 1.63 -7.27 -2.29
CA HIS A 444 1.78 -8.68 -2.62
C HIS A 444 2.79 -9.29 -1.63
N LEU A 445 2.28 -10.01 -0.62
CA LEU A 445 3.05 -10.67 0.42
C LEU A 445 4.05 -11.69 -0.15
N ALA A 446 3.87 -12.03 -1.43
CA ALA A 446 4.85 -12.70 -2.27
C ALA A 446 6.20 -11.98 -2.41
N THR A 447 6.33 -10.72 -1.97
CA THR A 447 7.54 -9.92 -2.20
C THR A 447 8.40 -9.77 -0.94
N PRO A 448 9.66 -10.22 -0.96
CA PRO A 448 10.55 -10.14 0.20
C PRO A 448 10.87 -8.69 0.57
N ARG A 449 10.75 -8.33 1.85
CA ARG A 449 10.94 -6.94 2.33
C ARG A 449 11.12 -6.83 3.83
N VAL A 450 11.60 -5.68 4.29
CA VAL A 450 11.71 -5.33 5.71
C VAL A 450 10.99 -4.01 5.98
N PHE A 451 10.06 -4.04 6.92
CA PHE A 451 9.50 -2.85 7.53
C PHE A 451 10.08 -2.73 8.94
N GLU A 452 10.65 -1.58 9.26
CA GLU A 452 11.17 -1.28 10.58
C GLU A 452 10.64 0.06 11.05
N ARG A 453 10.12 0.10 12.27
CA ARG A 453 9.71 1.34 12.92
C ARG A 453 10.42 1.45 14.25
N ARG A 454 11.05 2.61 14.48
CA ARG A 454 11.75 2.96 15.72
C ARG A 454 10.99 4.06 16.41
N LEU A 455 10.32 3.73 17.51
CA LEU A 455 9.67 4.71 18.37
C LEU A 455 10.66 5.15 19.44
N VAL A 456 11.04 6.42 19.41
CA VAL A 456 11.90 7.05 20.40
C VAL A 456 11.04 7.92 21.31
N LEU A 457 10.99 7.60 22.60
CA LEU A 457 10.29 8.40 23.61
C LEU A 457 11.31 9.05 24.54
N ARG A 458 11.24 10.38 24.65
CA ARG A 458 12.06 11.19 25.56
C ARG A 458 11.11 11.97 26.47
N PRO A 459 10.85 11.48 27.69
CA PRO A 459 10.06 12.25 28.63
C PRO A 459 10.85 13.46 29.15
N PRO A 460 10.18 14.43 29.78
CA PRO A 460 10.87 15.52 30.45
C PRO A 460 11.74 15.01 31.62
N PRO A 461 12.73 15.80 32.07
CA PRO A 461 13.60 15.42 33.18
C PRO A 461 12.82 14.99 34.42
N GLY A 462 13.33 13.98 35.14
CA GLY A 462 12.71 13.45 36.36
C GLY A 462 11.66 12.36 36.13
N TYR A 463 11.29 12.06 34.89
CA TYR A 463 10.37 10.97 34.57
C TYR A 463 11.08 9.62 34.42
N THR A 464 10.34 8.54 34.71
CA THR A 464 10.76 7.15 34.62
C THR A 464 9.75 6.34 33.82
N PHE A 465 10.21 5.27 33.16
CA PHE A 465 9.37 4.38 32.36
C PHE A 465 8.69 3.34 33.26
N ASP A 466 7.37 3.43 33.43
CA ASP A 466 6.56 2.58 34.31
C ASP A 466 5.89 1.44 33.53
N TRP A 467 6.72 0.61 32.90
CA TRP A 467 6.30 -0.66 32.30
C TRP A 467 7.48 -1.63 32.29
N ALA A 468 7.18 -2.93 32.18
CA ALA A 468 8.21 -3.94 31.97
C ALA A 468 8.80 -3.81 30.54
N PRO A 469 10.13 -3.87 30.35
CA PRO A 469 10.74 -3.76 29.03
C PRO A 469 10.07 -4.68 28.01
N VAL A 470 9.69 -4.12 26.86
CA VAL A 470 8.96 -4.85 25.83
C VAL A 470 9.92 -5.68 24.99
N ARG A 471 9.68 -7.00 24.94
CA ARG A 471 10.36 -7.89 24.00
C ARG A 471 9.40 -8.96 23.52
N HIS A 472 9.28 -9.08 22.20
CA HIS A 472 8.43 -10.09 21.59
C HIS A 472 9.00 -10.53 20.25
N ARG A 473 8.83 -11.81 19.92
CA ARG A 473 9.19 -12.37 18.63
C ARG A 473 8.18 -13.42 18.26
N VAL A 474 7.61 -13.29 17.08
CA VAL A 474 6.75 -14.28 16.46
C VAL A 474 7.27 -14.58 15.06
N GLU A 475 7.19 -15.84 14.67
CA GLU A 475 7.61 -16.32 13.37
C GLU A 475 6.55 -17.28 12.86
N GLN A 476 5.96 -16.96 11.71
CA GLN A 476 4.91 -17.76 11.09
C GLN A 476 5.15 -17.80 9.58
N GLY A 477 5.42 -18.99 9.06
CA GLY A 477 5.76 -19.19 7.66
C GLY A 477 6.94 -18.30 7.22
N PRO A 478 6.79 -17.49 6.15
CA PRO A 478 7.84 -16.57 5.68
C PRO A 478 7.95 -15.28 6.52
N VAL A 479 7.03 -15.06 7.47
CA VAL A 479 6.89 -13.80 8.19
C VAL A 479 7.57 -13.91 9.55
N THR A 480 8.46 -12.97 9.85
CA THR A 480 9.04 -12.79 11.18
C THR A 480 8.72 -11.38 11.67
N PHE A 481 8.17 -11.27 12.87
CA PHE A 481 7.98 -10.00 13.54
C PHE A 481 8.72 -9.98 14.86
N THR A 482 9.46 -8.91 15.12
CA THR A 482 10.21 -8.71 16.36
C THR A 482 9.94 -7.33 16.94
N VAL A 483 9.80 -7.24 18.25
CA VAL A 483 9.79 -6.00 19.02
C VAL A 483 10.87 -6.09 20.08
N GLU A 484 11.72 -5.08 20.13
CA GLU A 484 12.79 -4.96 21.13
C GLU A 484 12.82 -3.53 21.69
N GLU A 485 12.85 -3.41 23.01
CA GLU A 485 13.04 -2.14 23.70
C GLU A 485 14.49 -1.95 24.14
N HIS A 486 15.08 -0.80 23.81
CA HIS A 486 16.38 -0.35 24.27
C HIS A 486 16.22 0.90 25.14
N ARG A 487 16.46 0.77 26.45
CA ARG A 487 16.44 1.89 27.39
C ARG A 487 17.82 2.52 27.53
N ALA A 488 17.85 3.84 27.51
CA ALA A 488 19.00 4.68 27.81
C ALA A 488 18.59 5.73 28.87
N PRO A 489 19.53 6.42 29.53
CA PRO A 489 19.19 7.52 30.43
C PRO A 489 18.35 8.58 29.69
N GLY A 490 17.14 8.86 30.19
CA GLY A 490 16.24 9.87 29.63
C GLY A 490 15.56 9.52 28.29
N GLN A 491 15.72 8.29 27.78
CA GLN A 491 15.12 7.88 26.51
C GLN A 491 14.86 6.37 26.48
N THR A 492 13.77 5.96 25.86
CA THR A 492 13.57 4.56 25.45
C THR A 492 13.33 4.49 23.95
N THR A 493 13.83 3.44 23.31
CA THR A 493 13.63 3.16 21.89
C THR A 493 12.99 1.80 21.72
N VAL A 494 11.76 1.77 21.22
CA VAL A 494 11.05 0.53 20.85
C VAL A 494 11.22 0.31 19.36
N VAL A 495 11.86 -0.78 18.97
CA VAL A 495 12.11 -1.15 17.57
C VAL A 495 11.19 -2.31 17.20
N SER A 496 10.25 -2.05 16.30
CA SER A 496 9.39 -3.08 15.70
C SER A 496 9.88 -3.37 14.28
N ARG A 497 10.10 -4.64 13.97
CA ARG A 497 10.59 -5.07 12.65
C ARG A 497 9.73 -6.22 12.13
N LEU A 498 9.08 -6.00 10.99
CA LEU A 498 8.42 -7.01 10.18
C LEU A 498 9.34 -7.38 9.03
N ARG A 499 9.75 -8.63 8.96
CA ARG A 499 10.51 -9.20 7.85
C ARG A 499 9.63 -10.22 7.14
N ILE A 500 9.48 -10.04 5.83
CA ILE A 500 8.83 -11.01 4.96
C ILE A 500 9.94 -11.63 4.12
N ASN A 501 10.20 -12.92 4.33
CA ASN A 501 11.11 -13.70 3.50
C ASN A 501 10.38 -14.22 2.26
N ALA A 502 11.12 -14.49 1.20
CA ALA A 502 10.55 -15.00 -0.04
C ALA A 502 10.03 -16.43 0.11
N ARG A 503 8.83 -16.73 -0.41
CA ARG A 503 8.44 -18.09 -0.79
C ARG A 503 7.71 -18.06 -2.13
N ARG A 504 7.82 -19.14 -2.92
CA ARG A 504 6.88 -19.37 -4.04
C ARG A 504 5.52 -19.67 -3.43
N GLY A 505 4.52 -18.91 -3.86
CA GLY A 505 3.23 -18.69 -3.20
C GLY A 505 2.51 -19.91 -2.63
N GLY A 506 1.84 -19.68 -1.50
CA GLY A 506 0.65 -20.39 -1.05
C GLY A 506 -0.44 -19.37 -0.70
N SER A 507 -1.71 -19.79 -0.68
CA SER A 507 -2.86 -18.99 -0.23
C SER A 507 -2.75 -18.52 1.23
N ASP A 508 -1.85 -19.13 1.99
CA ASP A 508 -1.81 -19.06 3.44
C ASP A 508 -1.00 -17.85 3.96
N ASP A 509 -0.27 -17.12 3.09
CA ASP A 509 0.59 -16.00 3.48
C ASP A 509 -0.20 -14.83 4.11
N HIS A 510 -1.43 -14.59 3.64
CA HIS A 510 -2.31 -13.58 4.23
C HIS A 510 -2.79 -14.01 5.62
N ASP A 511 -3.18 -15.29 5.75
CA ASP A 511 -3.64 -15.84 7.02
C ASP A 511 -2.50 -15.88 8.05
N ASP A 512 -1.28 -16.21 7.61
CA ASP A 512 -0.05 -16.13 8.41
C ASP A 512 0.24 -14.71 8.88
N LEU A 513 0.15 -13.71 7.99
CA LEU A 513 0.31 -12.31 8.37
C LEU A 513 -0.76 -11.86 9.36
N MET A 514 -2.02 -12.21 9.11
CA MET A 514 -3.15 -11.82 9.97
C MET A 514 -3.10 -12.52 11.33
N ALA A 515 -2.59 -13.75 11.39
CA ALA A 515 -2.30 -14.46 12.63
C ALA A 515 -1.18 -13.77 13.42
N VAL A 516 -0.04 -13.47 12.78
CA VAL A 516 1.04 -12.66 13.38
C VAL A 516 0.53 -11.32 13.87
N ALA A 517 -0.28 -10.60 13.08
CA ALA A 517 -0.81 -9.30 13.44
C ALA A 517 -1.81 -9.35 14.61
N ARG A 518 -2.56 -10.45 14.79
CA ARG A 518 -3.41 -10.67 15.97
C ARG A 518 -2.57 -10.98 17.19
N GLU A 519 -1.63 -11.93 17.10
CA GLU A 519 -0.76 -12.30 18.23
C GLU A 519 0.04 -11.10 18.74
N VAL A 520 0.63 -10.32 17.83
CA VAL A 520 1.39 -9.11 18.16
C VAL A 520 0.53 -8.08 18.87
N ARG A 521 -0.72 -7.92 18.45
CA ARG A 521 -1.65 -7.00 19.09
C ARG A 521 -1.94 -7.45 20.52
N ASP A 522 -2.36 -8.70 20.68
CA ASP A 522 -2.76 -9.26 21.97
C ASP A 522 -1.57 -9.31 22.95
N ALA A 523 -0.36 -9.63 22.46
CA ALA A 523 0.85 -9.75 23.27
C ALA A 523 1.44 -8.40 23.73
N LEU A 524 1.09 -7.31 23.05
CA LEU A 524 1.73 -6.02 23.27
C LEU A 524 0.75 -4.94 23.75
N GLU A 525 -0.56 -5.20 23.79
CA GLU A 525 -1.58 -4.30 24.35
C GLU A 525 -1.34 -4.01 25.84
N GLN A 526 -0.48 -3.02 26.10
CA GLN A 526 -0.26 -2.42 27.41
C GLN A 526 -0.11 -0.90 27.27
N PRO A 527 -0.63 -0.11 28.24
CA PRO A 527 -0.39 1.32 28.26
C PRO A 527 1.08 1.60 28.56
N LEU A 528 1.75 2.38 27.72
CA LEU A 528 3.11 2.86 27.97
C LEU A 528 3.02 4.17 28.77
N ALA A 529 3.21 4.06 30.09
CA ALA A 529 3.12 5.19 31.02
C ALA A 529 4.52 5.63 31.49
N MET A 530 4.79 6.93 31.44
CA MET A 530 5.98 7.56 32.03
C MET A 530 5.55 8.28 33.29
N ARG A 531 6.11 7.89 34.44
CA ARG A 531 5.78 8.49 35.73
C ARG A 531 6.79 9.53 36.16
N PRO A 532 6.36 10.66 36.72
CA PRO A 532 7.30 11.61 37.30
C PRO A 532 7.92 11.03 38.58
N GLY A 533 9.11 11.49 38.92
CA GLY A 533 9.84 11.07 40.11
C GLY A 533 9.19 11.55 41.42
N PRO A 534 9.78 11.18 42.58
CA PRO A 534 9.22 11.54 43.89
C PRO A 534 9.15 13.06 44.13
N ASP A 535 9.99 13.85 43.47
CA ASP A 535 10.03 15.31 43.57
C ASP A 535 9.05 16.02 42.60
N PHE A 536 8.03 15.30 42.12
CA PHE A 536 7.05 15.82 41.18
C PHE A 536 6.19 16.93 41.80
N ASP A 537 6.34 18.15 41.29
CA ASP A 537 5.46 19.26 41.65
C ASP A 537 4.18 19.20 40.81
N ARG A 538 3.17 18.53 41.37
CA ARG A 538 1.83 18.43 40.78
C ARG A 538 1.16 19.79 40.60
N VAL A 539 1.45 20.75 41.48
CA VAL A 539 0.90 22.11 41.36
C VAL A 539 1.53 22.80 40.16
N ALA A 540 2.86 22.77 40.03
CA ALA A 540 3.54 23.38 38.88
C ALA A 540 3.07 22.80 37.54
N LEU A 541 2.86 21.48 37.44
CA LEU A 541 2.27 20.89 36.24
C LEU A 541 0.87 21.45 35.95
N LEU A 542 -0.02 21.38 36.93
CA LEU A 542 -1.41 21.79 36.74
C LEU A 542 -1.51 23.29 36.44
N SER A 543 -0.65 24.12 37.03
CA SER A 543 -0.52 25.54 36.68
C SER A 543 -0.14 25.72 35.21
N ALA A 544 0.90 25.03 34.74
CA ALA A 544 1.31 25.11 33.33
C ALA A 544 0.23 24.63 32.36
N VAL A 545 -0.48 23.53 32.68
CA VAL A 545 -1.60 23.03 31.85
C VAL A 545 -2.77 24.02 31.83
N VAL A 546 -3.07 24.68 32.96
CA VAL A 546 -4.10 25.73 33.03
C VAL A 546 -3.70 26.98 32.23
N GLU A 547 -2.42 27.36 32.22
CA GLU A 547 -1.92 28.46 31.38
C GLU A 547 -2.08 28.16 29.88
N GLU A 548 -1.84 26.91 29.44
CA GLU A 548 -2.08 26.49 28.04
C GLU A 548 -3.57 26.43 27.71
N ARG A 549 -4.44 26.13 28.68
CA ARG A 549 -5.90 25.97 28.50
C ARG A 549 -6.71 26.80 29.51
N PRO A 550 -6.64 28.15 29.47
CA PRO A 550 -7.17 29.01 30.52
C PRO A 550 -8.71 29.02 30.61
N GLY A 551 -9.41 28.49 29.61
CA GLY A 551 -10.87 28.36 29.61
C GLY A 551 -11.40 27.06 30.21
N ASP A 552 -10.54 26.11 30.58
CA ASP A 552 -10.98 24.80 31.08
C ASP A 552 -11.24 24.84 32.61
N ALA A 553 -12.52 24.97 32.96
CA ALA A 553 -12.96 25.02 34.35
C ALA A 553 -12.61 23.74 35.15
N ARG A 554 -12.54 22.56 34.50
CA ARG A 554 -12.20 21.31 35.18
C ARG A 554 -10.71 21.24 35.50
N LEU A 555 -9.85 21.74 34.62
CA LEU A 555 -8.41 21.84 34.90
C LEU A 555 -8.13 22.81 36.06
N LYS A 556 -8.81 23.96 36.08
CA LYS A 556 -8.72 24.91 37.20
C LYS A 556 -9.23 24.31 38.51
N MET A 557 -10.36 23.58 38.48
CA MET A 557 -10.87 22.85 39.64
C MET A 557 -9.82 21.87 40.21
N LEU A 558 -9.17 21.11 39.34
CA LEU A 558 -8.16 20.14 39.72
C LEU A 558 -6.90 20.80 40.31
N LEU A 559 -6.45 21.92 39.73
CA LEU A 559 -5.36 22.74 40.26
C LEU A 559 -5.73 23.27 41.65
N GLY A 560 -6.91 23.87 41.79
CA GLY A 560 -7.44 24.38 43.05
C GLY A 560 -7.51 23.31 44.15
N ARG A 561 -8.01 22.10 43.80
CA ARG A 561 -8.00 20.97 44.74
C ARG A 561 -6.59 20.60 45.19
N THR A 562 -5.65 20.53 44.26
CA THR A 562 -4.26 20.16 44.54
C THR A 562 -3.58 21.20 45.43
N LEU A 563 -3.81 22.49 45.17
CA LEU A 563 -3.36 23.59 46.02
C LEU A 563 -3.93 23.48 47.44
N LEU A 564 -5.23 23.16 47.59
CA LEU A 564 -5.85 22.94 48.91
C LEU A 564 -5.28 21.76 49.67
N ASP A 565 -5.07 20.63 48.99
CA ASP A 565 -4.49 19.44 49.60
C ASP A 565 -3.02 19.70 50.02
N GLY A 566 -2.32 20.58 49.31
CA GLY A 566 -0.97 21.05 49.63
C GLY A 566 -0.90 22.23 50.62
N GLY A 567 -2.04 22.70 51.16
CA GLY A 567 -2.09 23.81 52.12
C GLY A 567 -1.90 25.21 51.54
N ARG A 568 -1.85 25.37 50.21
CA ARG A 568 -1.75 26.66 49.50
C ARG A 568 -3.14 27.28 49.32
N THR A 569 -3.80 27.57 50.44
CA THR A 569 -5.23 27.89 50.47
C THR A 569 -5.60 29.16 49.70
N HIS A 570 -4.84 30.26 49.83
CA HIS A 570 -5.16 31.52 49.14
C HIS A 570 -5.07 31.38 47.61
N GLU A 571 -4.04 30.71 47.11
CA GLU A 571 -3.89 30.45 45.68
C GLU A 571 -5.00 29.53 45.15
N ALA A 572 -5.46 28.58 45.97
CA ALA A 572 -6.61 27.76 45.62
C ALA A 572 -7.90 28.58 45.51
N VAL A 573 -8.11 29.57 46.39
CA VAL A 573 -9.27 30.48 46.31
C VAL A 573 -9.27 31.24 44.98
N ASP A 574 -8.12 31.78 44.56
CA ASP A 574 -8.01 32.52 43.30
C ASP A 574 -8.38 31.64 42.09
N VAL A 575 -7.73 30.46 41.98
CA VAL A 575 -7.96 29.53 40.86
C VAL A 575 -9.40 28.97 40.86
N LEU A 576 -9.96 28.64 42.02
CA LEU A 576 -11.32 28.11 42.13
C LEU A 576 -12.39 29.19 41.91
N SER A 577 -12.09 30.46 42.20
CA SER A 577 -12.99 31.58 41.88
C SER A 577 -13.12 31.70 40.36
N GLU A 578 -11.99 31.69 39.64
CA GLU A 578 -12.02 31.70 38.17
C GLU A 578 -12.72 30.46 37.58
N ALA A 579 -12.54 29.27 38.20
CA ALA A 579 -13.24 28.06 37.79
C ALA A 579 -14.75 28.19 37.98
N ALA A 580 -15.19 28.77 39.10
CA ALA A 580 -16.59 29.01 39.42
C ALA A 580 -17.23 30.10 38.55
N GLU A 581 -16.46 31.07 38.07
CA GLU A 581 -16.92 32.03 37.05
C GLU A 581 -17.14 31.33 35.70
N ALA A 582 -16.22 30.46 35.30
CA ALA A 582 -16.32 29.73 34.03
C ALA A 582 -17.40 28.63 34.03
N ALA A 583 -17.67 28.01 35.18
CA ALA A 583 -18.66 26.94 35.35
C ALA A 583 -19.49 27.15 36.64
N PRO A 584 -20.40 28.13 36.66
CA PRO A 584 -21.10 28.56 37.87
C PRO A 584 -22.02 27.51 38.49
N GLU A 585 -22.54 26.58 37.68
CA GLU A 585 -23.49 25.55 38.10
C GLU A 585 -22.82 24.20 38.47
N ASP A 586 -21.49 24.09 38.36
CA ASP A 586 -20.79 22.85 38.70
C ASP A 586 -20.67 22.68 40.22
N PRO A 587 -21.36 21.69 40.83
CA PRO A 587 -21.42 21.56 42.28
C PRO A 587 -20.08 21.17 42.90
N ALA A 588 -19.20 20.48 42.16
CA ALA A 588 -17.89 20.10 42.66
C ALA A 588 -16.97 21.32 42.78
N ILE A 589 -17.02 22.22 41.80
CA ILE A 589 -16.29 23.49 41.82
C ILE A 589 -16.77 24.37 42.97
N GLN A 590 -18.09 24.55 43.12
CA GLN A 590 -18.66 25.36 44.20
C GLN A 590 -18.29 24.79 45.58
N SER A 591 -18.36 23.47 45.77
CA SER A 591 -18.00 22.83 47.04
C SER A 591 -16.52 23.01 47.39
N LEU A 592 -15.62 22.90 46.40
CA LEU A 592 -14.20 23.15 46.59
C LEU A 592 -13.90 24.62 46.88
N LEU A 593 -14.57 25.55 46.19
CA LEU A 593 -14.43 26.99 46.44
C LEU A 593 -14.87 27.37 47.86
N ILE A 594 -16.01 26.86 48.33
CA ILE A 594 -16.46 27.06 49.72
C ILE A 594 -15.42 26.52 50.70
N THR A 595 -14.92 25.30 50.46
CA THR A 595 -13.88 24.71 51.30
C THR A 595 -12.62 25.58 51.34
N ALA A 596 -12.22 26.14 50.21
CA ALA A 596 -11.07 27.03 50.10
C ALA A 596 -11.28 28.34 50.87
N LEU A 597 -12.43 28.99 50.67
CA LEU A 597 -12.79 30.26 51.31
C LEU A 597 -12.88 30.12 52.83
N LEU A 598 -13.52 29.05 53.32
CA LEU A 598 -13.61 28.78 54.75
C LEU A 598 -12.23 28.49 55.37
N ARG A 599 -11.35 27.77 54.67
CA ARG A 599 -9.97 27.54 55.13
C ARG A 599 -9.10 28.81 55.08
N ALA A 600 -9.46 29.78 54.25
CA ALA A 600 -8.77 31.07 54.12
C ALA A 600 -9.33 32.13 55.08
N ASP A 601 -10.32 31.79 55.92
CA ASP A 601 -11.06 32.72 56.79
C ASP A 601 -11.81 33.84 56.02
N ASP A 602 -12.13 33.59 54.74
CA ASP A 602 -12.85 34.50 53.85
C ASP A 602 -14.35 34.12 53.79
N VAL A 603 -14.97 34.14 54.97
CA VAL A 603 -16.35 33.67 55.19
C VAL A 603 -17.36 34.48 54.37
N GLY A 604 -17.13 35.78 54.20
CA GLY A 604 -18.03 36.67 53.46
C GLY A 604 -18.20 36.29 51.98
N ARG A 605 -17.14 35.79 51.34
CA ARG A 605 -17.20 35.34 49.93
C ARG A 605 -17.79 33.93 49.77
N ALA A 606 -17.99 33.18 50.85
CA ALA A 606 -18.57 31.84 50.79
C ALA A 606 -20.10 31.84 50.63
N GLU A 607 -20.79 32.96 50.91
CA GLU A 607 -22.26 33.04 50.87
C GLU A 607 -22.84 32.70 49.49
N GLU A 608 -22.30 33.31 48.43
CA GLU A 608 -22.85 33.15 47.08
C GLU A 608 -22.69 31.71 46.56
N PRO A 609 -21.50 31.07 46.63
CA PRO A 609 -21.34 29.64 46.35
C PRO A 609 -22.27 28.75 47.17
N LEU A 610 -22.44 29.01 48.47
CA LEU A 610 -23.33 28.24 49.35
C LEU A 610 -24.79 28.36 48.93
N ARG A 611 -25.26 29.56 48.57
CA ARG A 611 -26.61 29.79 48.06
C ARG A 611 -26.85 29.05 46.74
N ARG A 612 -25.87 29.03 45.84
CA ARG A 612 -25.95 28.28 44.57
C ARG A 612 -26.08 26.78 44.81
N LEU A 613 -25.29 26.22 45.73
CA LEU A 613 -25.45 24.81 46.10
C LEU A 613 -26.80 24.54 46.77
N ALA A 614 -27.26 25.41 47.67
CA ALA A 614 -28.54 25.27 48.38
C ALA A 614 -29.76 25.36 47.44
N ALA A 615 -29.64 26.01 46.29
CA ALA A 615 -30.71 26.13 45.30
C ALA A 615 -30.94 24.83 44.49
N ARG A 616 -30.08 23.83 44.63
CA ARG A 616 -30.21 22.55 43.94
C ARG A 616 -31.17 21.61 44.67
N GLU A 617 -31.96 20.84 43.92
CA GLU A 617 -32.87 19.85 44.51
C GLU A 617 -32.14 18.72 45.27
N ASP A 618 -30.88 18.44 44.91
CA ASP A 618 -30.03 17.41 45.51
C ASP A 618 -29.05 17.95 46.57
N ALA A 619 -29.26 19.18 47.05
CA ALA A 619 -28.36 19.83 48.00
C ALA A 619 -28.27 19.06 49.34
N PRO A 620 -27.06 18.72 49.82
CA PRO A 620 -26.91 18.00 51.07
C PRO A 620 -27.23 18.89 52.28
N PRO A 621 -27.85 18.37 53.37
CA PRO A 621 -28.21 19.15 54.56
C PRO A 621 -27.06 19.92 55.22
N GLU A 622 -25.82 19.51 54.98
CA GLU A 622 -24.60 20.19 55.41
C GLU A 622 -24.47 21.60 54.79
N VAL A 623 -24.90 21.80 53.55
CA VAL A 623 -24.84 23.10 52.85
C VAL A 623 -25.76 24.12 53.51
N PHE A 624 -27.00 23.73 53.82
CA PHE A 624 -27.95 24.57 54.54
C PHE A 624 -27.47 24.91 55.95
N ARG A 625 -26.86 23.95 56.66
CA ARG A 625 -26.27 24.18 57.99
C ARG A 625 -25.11 25.18 57.94
N LEU A 626 -24.22 25.07 56.97
CA LEU A 626 -23.09 26.00 56.81
C LEU A 626 -23.59 27.40 56.43
N LEU A 627 -24.55 27.50 55.50
CA LEU A 627 -25.14 28.77 55.10
C LEU A 627 -25.87 29.45 56.26
N ALA A 628 -26.63 28.71 57.06
CA ALA A 628 -27.31 29.25 58.23
C ALA A 628 -26.32 29.68 59.33
N ALA A 629 -25.26 28.90 59.59
CA ALA A 629 -24.22 29.25 60.55
C ALA A 629 -23.56 30.59 60.18
N MET A 630 -23.19 30.75 58.92
CA MET A 630 -22.61 31.97 58.39
C MET A 630 -23.56 33.17 58.48
N LEU A 631 -24.84 32.99 58.15
CA LEU A 631 -25.85 34.05 58.29
C LEU A 631 -26.09 34.47 59.75
N MET A 632 -25.97 33.53 60.69
CA MET A 632 -26.06 33.85 62.12
C MET A 632 -24.85 34.64 62.63
N GLU A 633 -23.64 34.33 62.13
CA GLU A 633 -22.43 35.08 62.46
C GLU A 633 -22.49 36.54 61.95
N ASP A 634 -23.16 36.78 60.82
CA ASP A 634 -23.43 38.12 60.26
C ASP A 634 -24.70 38.78 60.85
N GLU A 635 -25.19 38.31 62.00
CA GLU A 635 -26.39 38.80 62.70
C GLU A 635 -27.71 38.71 61.90
N ARG A 636 -27.73 38.01 60.76
CA ARG A 636 -28.90 37.81 59.87
C ARG A 636 -29.72 36.59 60.29
N THR A 637 -30.07 36.53 61.57
CA THR A 637 -30.79 35.40 62.20
C THR A 637 -32.11 35.04 61.53
N GLY A 638 -32.87 36.03 61.02
CA GLY A 638 -34.10 35.76 60.27
C GLY A 638 -33.85 34.93 59.00
N ALA A 639 -32.86 35.34 58.19
CA ALA A 639 -32.49 34.62 56.97
C ALA A 639 -31.87 33.24 57.26
N ALA A 640 -31.18 33.08 58.40
CA ALA A 640 -30.66 31.78 58.83
C ALA A 640 -31.77 30.78 59.18
N VAL A 641 -32.86 31.24 59.83
CA VAL A 641 -34.03 30.40 60.13
C VAL A 641 -34.71 29.95 58.84
N ASP A 642 -34.89 30.86 57.88
CA ASP A 642 -35.50 30.53 56.59
C ASP A 642 -34.71 29.45 55.82
N VAL A 643 -33.37 29.53 55.85
CA VAL A 643 -32.48 28.53 55.21
C VAL A 643 -32.53 27.16 55.90
N LEU A 644 -32.76 27.09 57.21
CA LEU A 644 -32.88 25.82 57.96
C LEU A 644 -34.27 25.18 57.85
N GLN A 645 -35.28 25.96 57.48
CA GLN A 645 -36.66 25.49 57.28
C GLN A 645 -36.90 24.98 55.86
N ALA A 646 -36.17 25.51 54.88
CA ALA A 646 -36.05 25.00 53.52
C ALA A 646 -35.30 23.67 53.51
#